data_AF-A0A1C5KNN6-F1
#
_entry.id   AF-A0A1C5KNN6-F1
#
_cell.length_a   1.000
_cell.length_b   1.000
_cell.length_c   1.000
_cell.angle_alpha   90.00
_cell.angle_beta   90.00
_cell.angle_gamma   90.00
#
_symmetry.space_group_name_H-M   'P 1'
#
loop_
_entity.id
_entity.type
_entity.pdbx_description
1 polymer ?
#
loop_
_entity_poly.entity_id
_entity_poly.type
_entity_poly.pdbx_seq_one_letter_code
_entity_poly.pdbx_strand_id
1 'polypeptide(L)'
;MKTRPHLNVTYISERLQEALCDIFQYSVTTVTAPMGYGKTTAVSAFLKQAEKDGILIRRQSIYSSSTSSFWKGFCRLFSGTAVYEELTALPFPVDENSRAFFLELLDQGFQTDDAPVCFFIDDLHLLSEPSVFALLLALARLSLPGLHLILASRNPVFSPSEKLLLGKNLLEIDAGILSLRPEELKNYCSLCDLKLDISSLSTLHHLTEGWFSCVYLNLTAYLSEGRFIEDNASIYDMIFHILLDPLPADHRKLLTILGLADEFTGSQAVYLWGDDRARDMLKTLTENNAFISRLTEPDTFRCHHMLKSCTRKMFAQLPPAEQNRYRARMGKWYQSKGYYEDAIHWLSLSDDYEALLAAVEENRGYALNIQHQEEVLRWLEQCPKEILARHSYALLIFMRRLYTFRRIPEMLQLKEFFLQSVSENPSLSEEERGNLLGECEVILSFLSYNDIQGMSLHHRKALDLMTKKTTSVGGSGSWTFGSPSVLTMYYRTPGSLDRVVADMKECMPYYYRLTDGHGSGAEDLTEAESLFLQGNFAAVSLPLKRAELAALEKKQWGMLLCKDFLEMRLALFSGDRERIRERMEAQKKTLKRELQSMFLNTLDVCSAFLSAILGCKDKIPEWIASGRLDSALVLHPATPMLFMTYGEVLLAEGDYSRLIAMEQELRRRFSIYPNLLCTLYLEVQLAGAFHQLGDNDKALSHLQAAFVIGEEDRLAVPFAENAAWIRPLLGQILSMAHRPFIEQILKLTDKLEDTMLAKAEDTQRPEGFTDNEWTVARFAASRLSNREIAEEMGFSEGTVKQYLNRIYGKLHLDGDARNKRRRLEELLKQSPLAAVSKLP
;
A
#
# COMPACT_ATOMS: atom_id res chain seq x y z
N MET A 1 -52.27 -32.75 -23.02
CA MET A 1 -51.12 -32.84 -22.10
C MET A 1 -51.19 -31.62 -21.19
N LYS A 2 -51.37 -31.79 -19.87
CA LYS A 2 -51.26 -30.66 -18.92
C LYS A 2 -49.79 -30.22 -18.89
N THR A 3 -49.52 -28.97 -19.23
CA THR A 3 -48.21 -28.34 -19.06
C THR A 3 -47.78 -28.50 -17.61
N ARG A 4 -46.56 -29.03 -17.37
CA ARG A 4 -46.01 -29.13 -16.02
C ARG A 4 -45.62 -27.72 -15.55
N PRO A 5 -45.87 -27.34 -14.30
CA PRO A 5 -45.47 -26.04 -13.77
C PRO A 5 -43.97 -25.79 -13.96
N HIS A 6 -43.59 -24.57 -14.33
CA HIS A 6 -42.20 -24.18 -14.61
C HIS A 6 -41.71 -23.18 -13.55
N LEU A 7 -41.01 -23.67 -12.51
CA LEU A 7 -40.54 -22.83 -11.40
C LEU A 7 -39.31 -21.97 -11.72
N ASN A 8 -38.55 -22.32 -12.76
CA ASN A 8 -37.30 -21.64 -13.15
C ASN A 8 -37.50 -20.31 -13.91
N VAL A 9 -38.69 -19.71 -13.83
CA VAL A 9 -38.97 -18.43 -14.47
C VAL A 9 -38.42 -17.30 -13.62
N THR A 10 -37.63 -16.40 -14.22
CA THR A 10 -37.15 -15.20 -13.55
C THR A 10 -38.33 -14.26 -13.27
N TYR A 11 -38.58 -13.97 -12.00
CA TYR A 11 -39.59 -13.01 -11.55
C TYR A 11 -38.93 -11.86 -10.78
N ILE A 12 -39.26 -10.64 -11.15
CA ILE A 12 -38.85 -9.40 -10.49
C ILE A 12 -40.12 -8.62 -10.21
N SER A 13 -40.42 -8.32 -8.95
CA SER A 13 -41.62 -7.55 -8.59
C SER A 13 -41.53 -6.12 -9.14
N GLU A 14 -42.68 -5.50 -9.42
CA GLU A 14 -42.76 -4.12 -9.93
C GLU A 14 -42.00 -3.14 -9.03
N ARG A 15 -42.18 -3.26 -7.71
CA ARG A 15 -41.45 -2.49 -6.70
C ARG A 15 -39.94 -2.65 -6.76
N LEU A 16 -39.45 -3.86 -7.01
CA LEU A 16 -38.02 -4.10 -7.19
C LEU A 16 -37.54 -3.58 -8.55
N GLN A 17 -38.35 -3.66 -9.60
CA GLN A 17 -38.04 -3.05 -10.90
C GLN A 17 -37.88 -1.53 -10.78
N GLU A 18 -38.80 -0.86 -10.08
CA GLU A 18 -38.73 0.59 -9.80
C GLU A 18 -37.40 0.94 -9.10
N ALA A 19 -37.05 0.23 -8.02
CA ALA A 19 -35.78 0.45 -7.32
C ALA A 19 -34.54 0.18 -8.19
N LEU A 20 -34.59 -0.80 -9.10
CA LEU A 20 -33.48 -1.10 -10.00
C LEU A 20 -33.34 -0.05 -11.11
N CYS A 21 -34.45 0.50 -11.63
CA CYS A 21 -34.43 1.56 -12.66
C CYS A 21 -33.67 2.81 -12.22
N ASP A 22 -33.63 3.08 -10.91
CA ASP A 22 -32.93 4.22 -10.35
C ASP A 22 -31.40 4.03 -10.28
N ILE A 23 -30.85 2.82 -10.43
CA ILE A 23 -29.41 2.52 -10.26
C ILE A 23 -28.51 3.51 -11.02
N PHE A 24 -28.86 3.83 -12.26
CA PHE A 24 -28.03 4.70 -13.12
C PHE A 24 -28.19 6.20 -12.81
N GLN A 25 -29.01 6.57 -11.84
CA GLN A 25 -29.08 7.94 -11.30
C GLN A 25 -28.09 8.16 -10.15
N TYR A 26 -27.47 7.08 -9.64
CA TYR A 26 -26.55 7.10 -8.49
C TYR A 26 -25.17 6.60 -8.91
N SER A 27 -24.13 7.15 -8.28
CA SER A 27 -22.75 6.70 -8.50
C SER A 27 -22.51 5.32 -7.88
N VAL A 28 -23.16 5.02 -6.75
CA VAL A 28 -23.07 3.73 -6.07
C VAL A 28 -24.43 3.23 -5.60
N THR A 29 -24.70 1.95 -5.83
CA THR A 29 -25.85 1.22 -5.29
C THR A 29 -25.34 0.09 -4.41
N THR A 30 -25.86 -0.02 -3.19
CA THR A 30 -25.62 -1.18 -2.33
C THR A 30 -26.84 -2.10 -2.35
N VAL A 31 -26.61 -3.41 -2.54
CA VAL A 31 -27.66 -4.42 -2.50
C VAL A 31 -27.38 -5.36 -1.33
N THR A 32 -28.07 -5.13 -0.21
CA THR A 32 -27.76 -5.78 1.07
C THR A 32 -28.92 -6.65 1.55
N ALA A 33 -28.73 -7.95 1.53
CA ALA A 33 -29.71 -8.91 2.05
C ALA A 33 -29.02 -10.23 2.39
N PRO A 34 -29.61 -11.07 3.28
CA PRO A 34 -29.12 -12.42 3.51
C PRO A 34 -29.06 -13.27 2.23
N MET A 35 -28.48 -14.47 2.35
CA MET A 35 -28.38 -15.38 1.20
C MET A 35 -29.76 -15.76 0.64
N GLY A 36 -29.88 -16.04 -0.66
CA GLY A 36 -31.13 -16.55 -1.25
C GLY A 36 -32.28 -15.54 -1.46
N TYR A 37 -32.10 -14.27 -1.11
CA TYR A 37 -33.08 -13.20 -1.40
C TYR A 37 -33.10 -12.76 -2.89
N GLY A 38 -32.32 -13.41 -3.76
CA GLY A 38 -32.32 -13.10 -5.19
C GLY A 38 -31.52 -11.87 -5.62
N LYS A 39 -30.65 -11.30 -4.75
CA LYS A 39 -29.76 -10.16 -5.05
C LYS A 39 -29.10 -10.27 -6.43
N THR A 40 -28.30 -11.32 -6.61
CA THR A 40 -27.56 -11.63 -7.82
C THR A 40 -28.49 -11.77 -9.03
N THR A 41 -29.62 -12.49 -8.87
CA THR A 41 -30.59 -12.73 -9.94
C THR A 41 -31.26 -11.46 -10.41
N ALA A 42 -31.76 -10.64 -9.47
CA ALA A 42 -32.45 -9.38 -9.75
C ALA A 42 -31.53 -8.39 -10.47
N VAL A 43 -30.34 -8.15 -9.91
CA VAL A 43 -29.35 -7.25 -10.53
C VAL A 43 -28.91 -7.79 -11.90
N SER A 44 -28.63 -9.09 -12.03
CA SER A 44 -28.20 -9.65 -13.33
C SER A 44 -29.26 -9.50 -14.41
N ALA A 45 -30.54 -9.70 -14.06
CA ALA A 45 -31.64 -9.58 -15.00
C ALA A 45 -31.84 -8.12 -15.45
N PHE A 46 -31.71 -7.17 -14.52
CA PHE A 46 -31.71 -5.75 -14.82
C PHE A 46 -30.53 -5.35 -15.72
N LEU A 47 -29.31 -5.75 -15.36
CA LEU A 47 -28.10 -5.41 -16.13
C LEU A 47 -28.11 -6.03 -17.54
N LYS A 48 -28.73 -7.20 -17.73
CA LYS A 48 -28.91 -7.79 -19.06
C LYS A 48 -29.80 -6.93 -19.97
N GLN A 49 -30.77 -6.21 -19.41
CA GLN A 49 -31.56 -5.27 -20.17
C GLN A 49 -30.77 -3.99 -20.44
N ALA A 50 -30.11 -3.43 -19.41
CA ALA A 50 -29.23 -2.27 -19.53
C ALA A 50 -28.12 -2.45 -20.57
N GLU A 51 -27.55 -3.65 -20.69
CA GLU A 51 -26.55 -3.98 -21.71
C GLU A 51 -27.09 -3.86 -23.14
N LYS A 52 -28.36 -4.22 -23.37
CA LYS A 52 -29.02 -4.00 -24.68
C LYS A 52 -29.28 -2.52 -24.94
N ASP A 53 -29.47 -1.76 -23.88
CA ASP A 53 -29.68 -0.32 -23.93
C ASP A 53 -28.34 0.46 -24.04
N GLY A 54 -27.22 -0.25 -24.21
CA GLY A 54 -25.90 0.30 -24.53
C GLY A 54 -24.96 0.49 -23.34
N ILE A 55 -25.32 0.04 -22.13
CA ILE A 55 -24.46 0.17 -20.94
C ILE A 55 -23.45 -0.97 -20.89
N LEU A 56 -22.17 -0.64 -20.76
CA LEU A 56 -21.11 -1.63 -20.67
C LEU A 56 -21.08 -2.26 -19.27
N ILE A 57 -21.35 -3.56 -19.18
CA ILE A 57 -21.36 -4.26 -17.90
C ILE A 57 -20.01 -4.95 -17.65
N ARG A 58 -19.44 -4.75 -16.47
CA ARG A 58 -18.25 -5.45 -15.97
C ARG A 58 -18.56 -6.05 -14.62
N ARG A 59 -18.21 -7.33 -14.44
CA ARG A 59 -18.62 -8.09 -13.26
C ARG A 59 -17.45 -8.72 -12.56
N GLN A 60 -17.43 -8.61 -11.24
CA GLN A 60 -16.56 -9.35 -10.35
C GLN A 60 -17.40 -10.03 -9.29
N SER A 61 -17.14 -11.30 -9.04
CA SER A 61 -17.73 -12.01 -7.90
C SER A 61 -16.63 -12.39 -6.93
N ILE A 62 -16.91 -12.20 -5.64
CA ILE A 62 -15.97 -12.49 -4.57
C ILE A 62 -16.17 -13.92 -4.09
N TYR A 63 -15.06 -14.54 -3.71
CA TYR A 63 -14.94 -15.98 -3.58
C TYR A 63 -14.12 -16.42 -2.38
N SER A 64 -13.07 -15.66 -2.10
CA SER A 64 -12.19 -15.82 -0.96
C SER A 64 -12.04 -14.50 -0.24
N SER A 65 -11.43 -14.56 0.94
CA SER A 65 -11.00 -13.40 1.69
C SER A 65 -9.66 -12.83 1.19
N SER A 66 -9.10 -13.34 0.07
CA SER A 66 -7.80 -12.90 -0.45
C SER A 66 -7.90 -11.53 -1.11
N THR A 67 -7.18 -10.57 -0.54
CA THR A 67 -7.05 -9.21 -1.10
C THR A 67 -6.33 -9.21 -2.45
N SER A 68 -5.37 -10.12 -2.68
CA SER A 68 -4.66 -10.24 -3.96
C SER A 68 -5.61 -10.70 -5.08
N SER A 69 -6.42 -11.73 -4.81
CA SER A 69 -7.43 -12.22 -5.75
C SER A 69 -8.49 -11.16 -6.02
N PHE A 70 -8.94 -10.44 -4.98
CA PHE A 70 -9.83 -9.29 -5.13
C PHE A 70 -9.21 -8.23 -6.04
N TRP A 71 -7.97 -7.80 -5.78
CA TRP A 71 -7.32 -6.74 -6.53
C TRP A 71 -7.15 -7.08 -8.01
N LYS A 72 -6.67 -8.29 -8.33
CA LYS A 72 -6.57 -8.78 -9.72
C LYS A 72 -7.94 -8.78 -10.41
N GLY A 73 -8.97 -9.26 -9.72
CA GLY A 73 -10.34 -9.23 -10.22
C GLY A 73 -10.87 -7.82 -10.44
N PHE A 74 -10.54 -6.91 -9.54
CA PHE A 74 -10.97 -5.52 -9.56
C PHE A 74 -10.29 -4.75 -10.69
N CYS A 75 -8.98 -4.91 -10.90
CA CYS A 75 -8.27 -4.33 -12.05
C CYS A 75 -8.87 -4.82 -13.38
N ARG A 76 -9.31 -6.09 -13.48
CA ARG A 76 -10.00 -6.61 -14.69
C ARG A 76 -11.32 -5.90 -15.00
N LEU A 77 -11.98 -5.25 -14.04
CA LEU A 77 -13.16 -4.43 -14.33
C LEU A 77 -12.82 -3.27 -15.28
N PHE A 78 -11.57 -2.81 -15.27
CA PHE A 78 -11.05 -1.75 -16.14
C PHE A 78 -10.52 -2.28 -17.48
N SER A 79 -10.66 -3.57 -17.79
CA SER A 79 -10.13 -4.14 -19.04
C SER A 79 -10.69 -3.42 -20.27
N GLY A 80 -9.80 -3.00 -21.17
CA GLY A 80 -10.14 -2.24 -22.37
C GLY A 80 -10.11 -0.72 -22.19
N THR A 81 -9.83 -0.22 -20.99
CA THR A 81 -9.57 1.21 -20.74
C THR A 81 -8.07 1.52 -20.77
N ALA A 82 -7.71 2.79 -20.95
CA ALA A 82 -6.31 3.23 -20.99
C ALA A 82 -5.53 2.95 -19.70
N VAL A 83 -6.22 2.89 -18.54
CA VAL A 83 -5.60 2.69 -17.22
C VAL A 83 -5.35 1.23 -16.87
N TYR A 84 -5.84 0.26 -17.66
CA TYR A 84 -5.80 -1.16 -17.29
C TYR A 84 -4.38 -1.69 -17.05
N GLU A 85 -3.44 -1.40 -17.96
CA GLU A 85 -2.07 -1.91 -17.85
C GLU A 85 -1.38 -1.36 -16.59
N GLU A 86 -1.51 -0.06 -16.34
CA GLU A 86 -0.94 0.61 -15.17
C GLU A 86 -1.54 0.06 -13.86
N LEU A 87 -2.87 -0.14 -13.81
CA LEU A 87 -3.55 -0.72 -12.66
C LEU A 87 -3.11 -2.16 -12.36
N THR A 88 -2.87 -2.98 -13.39
CA THR A 88 -2.40 -4.36 -13.19
C THR A 88 -0.95 -4.43 -12.71
N ALA A 89 -0.15 -3.40 -12.98
CA ALA A 89 1.22 -3.30 -12.50
C ALA A 89 1.30 -2.72 -11.07
N LEU A 90 0.25 -2.06 -10.59
CA LEU A 90 0.19 -1.53 -9.22
C LEU A 90 -0.09 -2.61 -8.18
N PRO A 91 0.56 -2.57 -7.00
CA PRO A 91 0.15 -3.36 -5.85
C PRO A 91 -1.22 -2.86 -5.34
N PHE A 92 -1.91 -3.71 -4.59
CA PHE A 92 -3.18 -3.34 -3.96
C PHE A 92 -2.98 -2.12 -3.03
N PRO A 93 -3.81 -1.06 -3.15
CA PRO A 93 -3.63 0.18 -2.40
C PRO A 93 -4.10 0.04 -0.94
N VAL A 94 -3.15 -0.26 -0.05
CA VAL A 94 -3.38 -0.49 1.40
C VAL A 94 -3.46 0.79 2.22
N ASP A 95 -2.77 1.84 1.80
CA ASP A 95 -2.60 3.09 2.56
C ASP A 95 -3.14 4.32 1.80
N GLU A 96 -3.06 5.49 2.43
CA GLU A 96 -3.63 6.73 1.90
C GLU A 96 -2.96 7.17 0.59
N ASN A 97 -1.62 7.13 0.51
CA ASN A 97 -0.89 7.56 -0.68
C ASN A 97 -1.09 6.61 -1.87
N SER A 98 -1.05 5.30 -1.64
CA SER A 98 -1.32 4.31 -2.69
C SER A 98 -2.77 4.41 -3.20
N ARG A 99 -3.73 4.66 -2.32
CA ARG A 99 -5.13 4.95 -2.72
C ARG A 99 -5.25 6.26 -3.48
N ALA A 100 -4.66 7.34 -2.99
CA ALA A 100 -4.70 8.65 -3.66
C ALA A 100 -4.09 8.57 -5.06
N PHE A 101 -2.98 7.87 -5.21
CA PHE A 101 -2.36 7.64 -6.51
C PHE A 101 -3.25 6.81 -7.44
N PHE A 102 -3.88 5.75 -6.93
CA PHE A 102 -4.88 4.98 -7.68
C PHE A 102 -6.03 5.88 -8.18
N LEU A 103 -6.59 6.73 -7.33
CA LEU A 103 -7.70 7.61 -7.71
C LEU A 103 -7.27 8.66 -8.75
N GLU A 104 -6.07 9.22 -8.63
CA GLU A 104 -5.52 10.16 -9.61
C GLU A 104 -5.30 9.53 -10.98
N LEU A 105 -4.82 8.28 -11.00
CA LEU A 105 -4.68 7.52 -12.24
C LEU A 105 -6.04 7.35 -12.94
N LEU A 106 -7.08 7.05 -12.17
CA LEU A 106 -8.44 6.95 -12.69
C LEU A 106 -8.98 8.31 -13.15
N ASP A 107 -8.82 9.37 -12.36
CA ASP A 107 -9.31 10.71 -12.71
C ASP A 107 -8.68 11.23 -14.02
N GLN A 108 -7.41 10.89 -14.28
CA GLN A 108 -6.70 11.32 -15.49
C GLN A 108 -6.93 10.40 -16.70
N GLY A 109 -7.07 9.09 -16.47
CA GLY A 109 -7.03 8.09 -17.55
C GLY A 109 -8.33 7.32 -17.78
N PHE A 110 -9.30 7.39 -16.88
CA PHE A 110 -10.58 6.70 -17.04
C PHE A 110 -11.58 7.60 -17.79
N GLN A 111 -11.92 7.19 -19.01
CA GLN A 111 -12.91 7.84 -19.85
C GLN A 111 -13.96 6.83 -20.31
N THR A 112 -15.20 7.27 -20.40
CA THR A 112 -16.35 6.44 -20.82
C THR A 112 -16.96 6.93 -22.13
N ASP A 113 -16.16 7.57 -22.99
CA ASP A 113 -16.62 8.39 -24.14
C ASP A 113 -17.54 7.64 -25.13
N ASP A 114 -17.54 6.30 -25.12
CA ASP A 114 -18.38 5.47 -25.98
C ASP A 114 -19.69 4.98 -25.32
N ALA A 115 -19.71 4.78 -24.00
CA ALA A 115 -20.88 4.26 -23.25
C ALA A 115 -20.67 4.32 -21.73
N PRO A 116 -21.73 4.57 -20.92
CA PRO A 116 -21.66 4.38 -19.47
C PRO A 116 -21.28 2.95 -19.11
N VAL A 117 -20.51 2.80 -18.03
CA VAL A 117 -20.00 1.52 -17.54
C VAL A 117 -20.59 1.23 -16.17
N CYS A 118 -21.06 0.00 -15.96
CA CYS A 118 -21.53 -0.46 -14.68
C CYS A 118 -20.64 -1.59 -14.15
N PHE A 119 -20.04 -1.37 -12.99
CA PHE A 119 -19.27 -2.37 -12.25
C PHE A 119 -20.17 -3.07 -11.25
N PHE A 120 -20.38 -4.36 -11.42
CA PHE A 120 -21.12 -5.17 -10.46
C PHE A 120 -20.17 -6.07 -9.68
N ILE A 121 -19.97 -5.74 -8.40
CA ILE A 121 -19.18 -6.51 -7.45
C ILE A 121 -20.12 -7.28 -6.53
N ASP A 122 -20.15 -8.60 -6.67
CA ASP A 122 -21.05 -9.49 -5.95
C ASP A 122 -20.35 -10.22 -4.80
N ASP A 123 -21.10 -10.52 -3.74
CA ASP A 123 -20.66 -11.26 -2.56
C ASP A 123 -19.53 -10.66 -1.72
N LEU A 124 -19.50 -9.32 -1.60
CA LEU A 124 -18.48 -8.57 -0.84
C LEU A 124 -18.29 -9.03 0.62
N HIS A 125 -19.32 -9.56 1.27
CA HIS A 125 -19.27 -10.11 2.64
C HIS A 125 -18.20 -11.20 2.88
N LEU A 126 -17.63 -11.78 1.84
CA LEU A 126 -16.53 -12.74 1.95
C LEU A 126 -15.17 -12.08 2.21
N LEU A 127 -15.05 -10.77 1.98
CA LEU A 127 -13.88 -9.97 2.32
C LEU A 127 -14.09 -9.34 3.69
N SER A 128 -13.05 -9.39 4.52
CA SER A 128 -13.01 -8.78 5.85
C SER A 128 -12.01 -7.62 5.95
N GLU A 129 -11.22 -7.41 4.90
CA GLU A 129 -10.08 -6.51 4.90
C GLU A 129 -10.55 -5.03 4.81
N PRO A 130 -10.32 -4.19 5.84
CA PRO A 130 -10.84 -2.81 5.87
C PRO A 130 -10.36 -1.94 4.71
N SER A 131 -9.15 -2.17 4.22
CA SER A 131 -8.56 -1.44 3.10
C SER A 131 -9.33 -1.63 1.78
N VAL A 132 -10.03 -2.77 1.60
CA VAL A 132 -10.93 -2.99 0.45
C VAL A 132 -12.13 -2.04 0.51
N PHE A 133 -12.80 -1.94 1.66
CA PHE A 133 -13.96 -1.07 1.82
C PHE A 133 -13.57 0.40 1.74
N ALA A 134 -12.40 0.78 2.27
CA ALA A 134 -11.84 2.12 2.13
C ALA A 134 -11.59 2.48 0.65
N LEU A 135 -11.08 1.53 -0.15
CA LEU A 135 -10.90 1.71 -1.61
C LEU A 135 -12.25 1.89 -2.32
N LEU A 136 -13.24 1.05 -2.04
CA LEU A 136 -14.57 1.14 -2.66
C LEU A 136 -15.28 2.45 -2.30
N LEU A 137 -15.18 2.89 -1.04
CA LEU A 137 -15.70 4.18 -0.60
C LEU A 137 -15.02 5.33 -1.33
N ALA A 138 -13.69 5.29 -1.46
CA ALA A 138 -12.93 6.35 -2.12
C ALA A 138 -13.28 6.44 -3.61
N LEU A 139 -13.43 5.31 -4.29
CA LEU A 139 -13.89 5.27 -5.69
C LEU A 139 -15.32 5.81 -5.82
N ALA A 140 -16.24 5.42 -4.93
CA ALA A 140 -17.61 5.93 -4.94
C ALA A 140 -17.68 7.45 -4.71
N ARG A 141 -16.77 8.00 -3.90
CA ARG A 141 -16.66 9.44 -3.66
C ARG A 141 -16.03 10.20 -4.82
N LEU A 142 -15.11 9.58 -5.56
CA LEU A 142 -14.52 10.18 -6.77
C LEU A 142 -15.60 10.46 -7.83
N SER A 143 -16.64 9.61 -7.88
CA SER A 143 -17.82 9.80 -8.74
C SER A 143 -17.47 10.05 -10.20
N LEU A 144 -16.66 9.16 -10.77
CA LEU A 144 -16.23 9.22 -12.17
C LEU A 144 -17.46 9.28 -13.12
N PRO A 145 -17.52 10.27 -14.02
CA PRO A 145 -18.62 10.38 -14.97
C PRO A 145 -18.82 9.09 -15.76
N GLY A 146 -20.07 8.64 -15.89
CA GLY A 146 -20.41 7.42 -16.62
C GLY A 146 -20.07 6.11 -15.92
N LEU A 147 -19.49 6.12 -14.71
CA LEU A 147 -19.25 4.91 -13.91
C LEU A 147 -20.32 4.72 -12.83
N HIS A 148 -20.97 3.56 -12.84
CA HIS A 148 -21.91 3.12 -11.81
C HIS A 148 -21.39 1.90 -11.07
N LEU A 149 -21.41 1.93 -9.74
CA LEU A 149 -20.95 0.84 -8.87
C LEU A 149 -22.15 0.13 -8.25
N ILE A 150 -22.28 -1.18 -8.43
CA ILE A 150 -23.24 -2.01 -7.71
C ILE A 150 -22.47 -2.95 -6.79
N LEU A 151 -22.68 -2.79 -5.49
CA LEU A 151 -22.00 -3.52 -4.42
C LEU A 151 -23.01 -4.44 -3.72
N ALA A 152 -22.98 -5.74 -4.02
CA ALA A 152 -23.87 -6.71 -3.39
C ALA A 152 -23.18 -7.44 -2.22
N SER A 153 -23.87 -7.50 -1.09
CA SER A 153 -23.33 -8.07 0.15
C SER A 153 -24.44 -8.67 1.02
N ARG A 154 -24.05 -9.46 2.02
CA ARG A 154 -24.95 -9.91 3.10
C ARG A 154 -25.01 -8.93 4.26
N ASN A 155 -23.91 -8.22 4.47
CA ASN A 155 -23.75 -7.25 5.53
C ASN A 155 -23.70 -5.84 4.93
N PRO A 156 -24.08 -4.79 5.68
CA PRO A 156 -23.92 -3.42 5.22
C PRO A 156 -22.49 -3.16 4.72
N VAL A 157 -22.36 -2.61 3.51
CA VAL A 157 -21.06 -2.32 2.89
C VAL A 157 -20.41 -1.07 3.51
N PHE A 158 -21.23 -0.08 3.85
CA PHE A 158 -20.80 1.20 4.42
C PHE A 158 -21.43 1.41 5.81
N SER A 159 -20.65 1.96 6.73
CA SER A 159 -21.10 2.42 8.04
C SER A 159 -22.03 3.64 7.92
N PRO A 160 -22.83 3.96 8.96
CA PRO A 160 -23.74 5.11 8.92
C PRO A 160 -23.05 6.45 8.57
N SER A 161 -21.84 6.68 9.07
CA SER A 161 -21.03 7.86 8.75
C SER A 161 -20.61 7.90 7.29
N GLU A 162 -20.24 6.77 6.71
CA GLU A 162 -19.83 6.68 5.31
C GLU A 162 -21.01 6.86 4.35
N LYS A 163 -22.20 6.36 4.73
CA LYS A 163 -23.45 6.63 4.00
C LYS A 163 -23.76 8.13 3.96
N LEU A 164 -23.57 8.84 5.07
CA LEU A 164 -23.72 10.30 5.12
C LEU A 164 -22.72 11.02 4.21
N LEU A 165 -21.49 10.52 4.11
CA LEU A 165 -20.48 11.06 3.19
C LEU A 165 -20.85 10.87 1.71
N LEU A 166 -21.52 9.78 1.37
CA LEU A 166 -21.99 9.51 0.00
C LEU A 166 -23.27 10.28 -0.33
N GLY A 167 -24.15 10.49 0.65
CA GLY A 167 -25.36 11.30 0.51
C GLY A 167 -26.21 10.90 -0.70
N LYS A 168 -26.53 11.87 -1.56
CA LYS A 168 -27.37 11.66 -2.77
C LYS A 168 -26.74 10.75 -3.84
N ASN A 169 -25.48 10.34 -3.68
CA ASN A 169 -24.81 9.45 -4.64
C ASN A 169 -24.99 7.96 -4.30
N LEU A 170 -25.66 7.64 -3.17
CA LEU A 170 -25.91 6.28 -2.71
C LEU A 170 -27.38 5.89 -2.84
N LEU A 171 -27.63 4.77 -3.52
CA LEU A 171 -28.91 4.03 -3.50
C LEU A 171 -28.76 2.76 -2.63
N GLU A 172 -29.75 2.47 -1.80
CA GLU A 172 -29.76 1.26 -0.95
C GLU A 172 -30.94 0.35 -1.31
N ILE A 173 -30.65 -0.89 -1.67
CA ILE A 173 -31.63 -1.95 -1.90
C ILE A 173 -31.45 -3.01 -0.82
N ASP A 174 -32.44 -3.15 0.06
CA ASP A 174 -32.39 -4.05 1.20
C ASP A 174 -33.23 -5.34 1.02
N ALA A 175 -33.21 -6.20 2.04
CA ALA A 175 -34.01 -7.43 2.08
C ALA A 175 -35.53 -7.17 2.03
N GLY A 176 -36.00 -6.02 2.52
CA GLY A 176 -37.39 -5.61 2.43
C GLY A 176 -37.80 -5.32 0.99
N ILE A 177 -36.90 -4.76 0.17
CA ILE A 177 -37.11 -4.55 -1.27
C ILE A 177 -37.10 -5.87 -2.06
N LEU A 178 -36.25 -6.80 -1.66
CA LEU A 178 -36.05 -8.09 -2.35
C LEU A 178 -37.07 -9.18 -1.99
N SER A 179 -37.72 -9.10 -0.83
CA SER A 179 -38.72 -10.09 -0.38
C SER A 179 -40.04 -9.97 -1.14
N LEU A 180 -40.67 -11.11 -1.42
CA LEU A 180 -41.97 -11.18 -2.08
C LEU A 180 -43.10 -10.90 -1.11
N ARG A 181 -43.91 -9.87 -1.40
CA ARG A 181 -45.18 -9.63 -0.72
C ARG A 181 -46.22 -10.69 -1.11
N PRO A 182 -47.30 -10.90 -0.34
CA PRO A 182 -48.31 -11.92 -0.65
C PRO A 182 -48.90 -11.84 -2.07
N GLU A 183 -49.17 -10.62 -2.58
CA GLU A 183 -49.66 -10.41 -3.94
C GLU A 183 -48.58 -10.71 -5.01
N GLU A 184 -47.32 -10.36 -4.74
CA GLU A 184 -46.18 -10.65 -5.62
C GLU A 184 -45.91 -12.17 -5.68
N LEU A 185 -46.06 -12.87 -4.56
CA LEU A 185 -45.96 -14.33 -4.47
C LEU A 185 -47.04 -15.04 -5.30
N LYS A 186 -48.28 -14.54 -5.24
CA LYS A 186 -49.40 -15.02 -6.07
C LYS A 186 -49.12 -14.81 -7.56
N ASN A 187 -48.58 -13.65 -7.92
CA ASN A 187 -48.19 -13.35 -9.29
C ASN A 187 -47.08 -14.29 -9.79
N TYR A 188 -46.05 -14.53 -8.97
CA TYR A 188 -45.00 -15.50 -9.26
C TYR A 188 -45.55 -16.92 -9.47
N CYS A 189 -46.41 -17.41 -8.58
CA CYS A 189 -47.02 -18.74 -8.73
C CYS A 189 -47.84 -18.83 -10.04
N SER A 190 -48.59 -17.79 -10.36
CA SER A 190 -49.38 -17.72 -11.59
C SER A 190 -48.50 -17.74 -12.84
N LEU A 191 -47.36 -17.06 -12.81
CA LEU A 191 -46.35 -17.07 -13.89
C LEU A 191 -45.73 -18.45 -14.10
N CYS A 192 -45.61 -19.24 -13.02
CA CYS A 192 -45.12 -20.62 -13.06
C CYS A 192 -46.19 -21.64 -13.50
N ASP A 193 -47.36 -21.20 -13.97
CA ASP A 193 -48.54 -22.03 -14.26
C ASP A 193 -49.05 -22.83 -13.03
N LEU A 194 -48.77 -22.33 -11.82
CA LEU A 194 -49.17 -22.95 -10.56
C LEU A 194 -50.28 -22.14 -9.88
N LYS A 195 -51.47 -22.74 -9.80
CA LYS A 195 -52.61 -22.16 -9.06
C LYS A 195 -52.69 -22.75 -7.66
N LEU A 196 -52.31 -21.96 -6.67
CA LEU A 196 -52.50 -22.26 -5.25
C LEU A 196 -53.76 -21.54 -4.73
N ASP A 197 -54.45 -22.15 -3.76
CA ASP A 197 -55.55 -21.48 -3.06
C ASP A 197 -55.02 -20.45 -2.05
N ILE A 198 -55.92 -19.61 -1.53
CA ILE A 198 -55.57 -18.53 -0.60
C ILE A 198 -54.91 -19.08 0.67
N SER A 199 -55.40 -20.23 1.17
CA SER A 199 -54.84 -20.89 2.35
C SER A 199 -53.40 -21.32 2.11
N SER A 200 -53.11 -21.99 0.98
CA SER A 200 -51.77 -22.47 0.64
C SER A 200 -50.80 -21.33 0.36
N LEU A 201 -51.26 -20.24 -0.27
CA LEU A 201 -50.46 -19.02 -0.46
C LEU A 201 -50.12 -18.36 0.89
N SER A 202 -51.09 -18.29 1.81
CA SER A 202 -50.87 -17.74 3.15
C SER A 202 -49.88 -18.60 3.93
N THR A 203 -50.02 -19.93 3.87
CA THR A 203 -49.08 -20.87 4.50
C THR A 203 -47.68 -20.74 3.91
N LEU A 204 -47.56 -20.70 2.58
CA LEU A 204 -46.28 -20.52 1.89
C LEU A 204 -45.62 -19.20 2.27
N HIS A 205 -46.37 -18.09 2.31
CA HIS A 205 -45.83 -16.80 2.72
C HIS A 205 -45.42 -16.81 4.20
N HIS A 206 -46.20 -17.46 5.09
CA HIS A 206 -45.86 -17.56 6.51
C HIS A 206 -44.57 -18.35 6.75
N LEU A 207 -44.40 -19.49 6.05
CA LEU A 207 -43.21 -20.34 6.16
C LEU A 207 -41.94 -19.74 5.55
N THR A 208 -42.08 -18.75 4.66
CA THR A 208 -40.95 -18.25 3.87
C THR A 208 -40.67 -16.77 4.08
N GLU A 209 -41.60 -16.01 4.64
CA GLU A 209 -41.56 -14.55 4.77
C GLU A 209 -41.24 -13.84 3.43
N GLY A 210 -41.61 -14.46 2.30
CA GLY A 210 -41.29 -13.95 0.97
C GLY A 210 -39.82 -14.11 0.56
N TRP A 211 -39.00 -14.85 1.32
CA TRP A 211 -37.63 -15.19 0.97
C TRP A 211 -37.60 -16.09 -0.26
N PHE A 212 -37.17 -15.53 -1.40
CA PHE A 212 -37.32 -16.16 -2.71
C PHE A 212 -36.78 -17.60 -2.81
N SER A 213 -35.59 -17.89 -2.27
CA SER A 213 -35.06 -19.26 -2.26
C SER A 213 -35.91 -20.23 -1.43
N CYS A 214 -36.43 -19.80 -0.27
CA CYS A 214 -37.36 -20.62 0.52
C CYS A 214 -38.68 -20.86 -0.21
N VAL A 215 -39.20 -19.84 -0.90
CA VAL A 215 -40.39 -19.95 -1.77
C VAL A 215 -40.14 -21.00 -2.86
N TYR A 216 -39.05 -20.87 -3.61
CA TYR A 216 -38.70 -21.80 -4.69
C TYR A 216 -38.57 -23.25 -4.20
N LEU A 217 -37.87 -23.46 -3.07
CA LEU A 217 -37.67 -24.80 -2.50
C LEU A 217 -38.98 -25.41 -2.01
N ASN A 218 -39.83 -24.63 -1.32
CA ASN A 218 -41.14 -25.08 -0.87
C ASN A 218 -42.08 -25.40 -2.03
N LEU A 219 -42.08 -24.58 -3.09
CA LEU A 219 -42.86 -24.87 -4.31
C LEU A 219 -42.37 -26.14 -5.00
N THR A 220 -41.06 -26.36 -5.06
CA THR A 220 -40.49 -27.57 -5.66
C THR A 220 -40.88 -28.81 -4.85
N ALA A 221 -40.78 -28.75 -3.52
CA ALA A 221 -41.24 -29.81 -2.62
C ALA A 221 -42.75 -30.08 -2.77
N TYR A 222 -43.55 -29.03 -2.89
CA TYR A 222 -44.99 -29.14 -3.11
C TYR A 222 -45.33 -29.84 -4.44
N LEU A 223 -44.58 -29.57 -5.51
CA LEU A 223 -44.78 -30.23 -6.80
C LEU A 223 -44.33 -31.70 -6.82
N SER A 224 -43.32 -32.07 -6.04
CA SER A 224 -42.81 -33.44 -5.96
C SER A 224 -43.55 -34.31 -4.95
N GLU A 225 -43.88 -33.76 -3.77
CA GLU A 225 -44.41 -34.50 -2.61
C GLU A 225 -45.84 -34.11 -2.22
N GLY A 226 -46.40 -33.03 -2.79
CA GLY A 226 -47.75 -32.55 -2.47
C GLY A 226 -47.88 -31.80 -1.13
N ARG A 227 -46.76 -31.46 -0.49
CA ARG A 227 -46.72 -30.76 0.81
C ARG A 227 -45.58 -29.73 0.85
N PHE A 228 -45.75 -28.69 1.66
CA PHE A 228 -44.67 -27.74 1.98
C PHE A 228 -43.71 -28.33 3.02
N ILE A 229 -42.50 -27.80 3.08
CA ILE A 229 -41.51 -28.15 4.09
C ILE A 229 -41.82 -27.34 5.35
N GLU A 230 -41.95 -28.02 6.49
CA GLU A 230 -42.26 -27.38 7.78
C GLU A 230 -41.09 -26.54 8.33
N ASP A 231 -41.41 -25.60 9.22
CA ASP A 231 -40.58 -24.47 9.71
C ASP A 231 -39.24 -24.87 10.37
N ASN A 232 -39.05 -26.15 10.70
CA ASN A 232 -37.87 -26.63 11.44
C ASN A 232 -36.69 -27.07 10.54
N ALA A 233 -36.84 -27.08 9.22
CA ALA A 233 -35.77 -27.50 8.31
C ALA A 233 -34.85 -26.32 7.93
N SER A 234 -33.52 -26.51 8.03
CA SER A 234 -32.58 -25.51 7.51
C SER A 234 -32.72 -25.40 5.99
N ILE A 235 -32.50 -24.21 5.43
CA ILE A 235 -32.47 -24.04 3.97
C ILE A 235 -31.44 -24.95 3.27
N TYR A 236 -30.37 -25.34 3.98
CA TYR A 236 -29.41 -26.32 3.48
C TYR A 236 -29.99 -27.74 3.41
N ASP A 237 -30.83 -28.13 4.38
CA ASP A 237 -31.50 -29.43 4.38
C ASP A 237 -32.54 -29.49 3.26
N MET A 238 -33.25 -28.38 3.02
CA MET A 238 -34.16 -28.24 1.88
C MET A 238 -33.42 -28.39 0.54
N ILE A 239 -32.27 -27.71 0.36
CA ILE A 239 -31.46 -27.87 -0.86
C ILE A 239 -31.00 -29.32 -1.02
N PHE A 240 -30.57 -29.95 0.07
CA PHE A 240 -30.13 -31.34 0.04
C PHE A 240 -31.25 -32.28 -0.43
N HIS A 241 -32.40 -32.25 0.24
CA HIS A 241 -33.53 -33.14 -0.09
C HIS A 241 -34.13 -32.90 -1.46
N ILE A 242 -34.22 -31.64 -1.89
CA ILE A 242 -34.95 -31.28 -3.11
C ILE A 242 -34.05 -31.29 -4.36
N LEU A 243 -32.78 -30.91 -4.23
CA LEU A 243 -31.89 -30.74 -5.39
C LEU A 243 -30.78 -31.79 -5.47
N LEU A 244 -30.35 -32.36 -4.33
CA LEU A 244 -29.17 -33.24 -4.29
C LEU A 244 -29.55 -34.71 -4.15
N ASP A 245 -30.50 -35.05 -3.28
CA ASP A 245 -30.98 -36.43 -3.07
C ASP A 245 -31.53 -37.09 -4.34
N PRO A 246 -32.29 -36.39 -5.21
CA PRO A 246 -32.83 -36.99 -6.44
C PRO A 246 -31.77 -37.27 -7.52
N LEU A 247 -30.56 -36.73 -7.40
CA LEU A 247 -29.51 -36.90 -8.41
C LEU A 247 -28.93 -38.32 -8.38
N PRO A 248 -28.61 -38.90 -9.55
CA PRO A 248 -27.82 -40.13 -9.59
C PRO A 248 -26.50 -39.98 -8.84
N ALA A 249 -26.02 -41.05 -8.19
CA ALA A 249 -24.86 -41.02 -7.30
C ALA A 249 -23.63 -40.34 -7.93
N ASP A 250 -23.32 -40.65 -9.19
CA ASP A 250 -22.19 -40.06 -9.92
C ASP A 250 -22.40 -38.55 -10.15
N HIS A 251 -23.61 -38.11 -10.50
CA HIS A 251 -23.91 -36.69 -10.74
C HIS A 251 -23.78 -35.88 -9.45
N ARG A 252 -24.30 -36.44 -8.35
CA ARG A 252 -24.17 -35.86 -7.02
C ARG A 252 -22.70 -35.76 -6.60
N LYS A 253 -21.89 -36.78 -6.88
CA LYS A 253 -20.44 -36.77 -6.60
C LYS A 253 -19.70 -35.75 -7.44
N LEU A 254 -19.96 -35.69 -8.75
CA LEU A 254 -19.37 -34.70 -9.64
C LEU A 254 -19.69 -33.27 -9.16
N LEU A 255 -20.96 -33.00 -8.83
CA LEU A 255 -21.37 -31.71 -8.29
C LEU A 255 -20.71 -31.39 -6.93
N THR A 256 -20.53 -32.40 -6.07
CA THR A 256 -19.82 -32.25 -4.80
C THR A 256 -18.39 -31.74 -5.02
N ILE A 257 -17.69 -32.28 -6.03
CA ILE A 257 -16.32 -31.89 -6.37
C ILE A 257 -16.28 -30.51 -7.03
N LEU A 258 -17.13 -30.27 -8.05
CA LEU A 258 -17.15 -29.01 -8.79
C LEU A 258 -17.63 -27.84 -7.95
N GLY A 259 -18.54 -28.08 -7.00
CA GLY A 259 -19.03 -27.05 -6.08
C GLY A 259 -17.99 -26.58 -5.06
N LEU A 260 -16.79 -27.15 -5.04
CA LEU A 260 -15.65 -26.61 -4.31
C LEU A 260 -14.99 -25.45 -5.04
N ALA A 261 -14.98 -25.49 -6.38
CA ALA A 261 -14.42 -24.45 -7.21
C ALA A 261 -15.35 -23.25 -7.24
N ASP A 262 -14.77 -22.05 -7.36
CA ASP A 262 -15.59 -20.86 -7.41
C ASP A 262 -16.33 -20.71 -8.72
N GLU A 263 -15.64 -21.04 -9.80
CA GLU A 263 -16.12 -21.23 -11.15
C GLU A 263 -15.46 -22.49 -11.69
N PHE A 264 -16.14 -23.18 -12.60
CA PHE A 264 -15.59 -24.37 -13.23
C PHE A 264 -16.01 -24.46 -14.68
N THR A 265 -15.16 -25.09 -15.48
CA THR A 265 -15.43 -25.35 -16.89
C THR A 265 -15.72 -26.80 -17.16
N GLY A 266 -16.28 -27.12 -18.33
CA GLY A 266 -16.39 -28.50 -18.80
C GLY A 266 -15.04 -29.19 -18.85
N SER A 267 -13.99 -28.47 -19.28
CA SER A 267 -12.61 -28.98 -19.28
C SER A 267 -12.08 -29.31 -17.88
N GLN A 268 -12.38 -28.47 -16.88
CA GLN A 268 -12.05 -28.73 -15.49
C GLN A 268 -12.85 -29.89 -14.92
N ALA A 269 -14.13 -30.03 -15.29
CA ALA A 269 -14.95 -31.16 -14.89
C ALA A 269 -14.39 -32.49 -15.39
N VAL A 270 -13.99 -32.57 -16.65
CA VAL A 270 -13.30 -33.73 -17.22
C VAL A 270 -11.98 -33.98 -16.49
N TYR A 271 -11.17 -32.94 -16.27
CA TYR A 271 -9.89 -33.09 -15.59
C TYR A 271 -10.02 -33.54 -14.14
N LEU A 272 -11.03 -33.08 -13.39
CA LEU A 272 -11.23 -33.47 -12.00
C LEU A 272 -11.86 -34.85 -11.89
N TRP A 273 -12.79 -35.20 -12.78
CA TRP A 273 -13.45 -36.50 -12.82
C TRP A 273 -12.49 -37.59 -13.30
N GLY A 274 -11.82 -37.37 -14.43
CA GLY A 274 -10.83 -38.27 -15.04
C GLY A 274 -11.28 -38.98 -16.31
N ASP A 275 -12.49 -38.72 -16.81
CA ASP A 275 -12.95 -39.18 -18.11
C ASP A 275 -13.97 -38.20 -18.72
N ASP A 276 -14.26 -38.36 -20.02
CA ASP A 276 -15.12 -37.44 -20.78
C ASP A 276 -16.62 -37.53 -20.42
N ARG A 277 -17.08 -38.55 -19.69
CA ARG A 277 -18.51 -38.66 -19.28
C ARG A 277 -18.92 -37.52 -18.35
N ALA A 278 -17.94 -36.87 -17.70
CA ALA A 278 -18.16 -35.67 -16.91
C ALA A 278 -18.84 -34.55 -17.70
N ARG A 279 -18.64 -34.45 -19.02
CA ARG A 279 -19.30 -33.44 -19.86
C ARG A 279 -20.80 -33.68 -19.95
N ASP A 280 -21.22 -34.92 -20.16
CA ASP A 280 -22.64 -35.29 -20.27
C ASP A 280 -23.34 -35.14 -18.91
N MET A 281 -22.65 -35.52 -17.84
CA MET A 281 -23.15 -35.33 -16.48
C MET A 281 -23.29 -33.84 -16.14
N LEU A 282 -22.31 -33.01 -16.50
CA LEU A 282 -22.35 -31.56 -16.30
C LEU A 282 -23.48 -30.92 -17.11
N LYS A 283 -23.70 -31.36 -18.35
CA LYS A 283 -24.84 -30.92 -19.16
C LYS A 283 -26.16 -31.23 -18.46
N THR A 284 -26.32 -32.46 -17.96
CA THR A 284 -27.53 -32.88 -17.22
C THR A 284 -27.74 -32.05 -15.94
N LEU A 285 -26.65 -31.77 -15.20
CA LEU A 285 -26.68 -30.96 -13.97
C LEU A 285 -27.07 -29.49 -14.23
N THR A 286 -26.76 -28.97 -15.42
CA THR A 286 -26.95 -27.55 -15.75
C THR A 286 -28.29 -27.26 -16.45
N GLU A 287 -28.88 -28.23 -17.15
CA GLU A 287 -30.14 -28.06 -17.88
C GLU A 287 -31.38 -27.89 -16.97
N ASN A 288 -31.34 -28.36 -15.72
CA ASN A 288 -32.51 -28.39 -14.82
C ASN A 288 -32.27 -27.79 -13.42
N ASN A 289 -31.22 -26.99 -13.21
CA ASN A 289 -30.84 -26.52 -11.88
C ASN A 289 -30.77 -24.99 -11.79
N ALA A 290 -31.68 -24.37 -11.03
CA ALA A 290 -31.69 -22.93 -10.76
C ALA A 290 -30.47 -22.43 -9.94
N PHE A 291 -29.69 -23.34 -9.35
CA PHE A 291 -28.53 -23.04 -8.51
C PHE A 291 -27.19 -23.24 -9.23
N ILE A 292 -27.19 -23.60 -10.52
CA ILE A 292 -25.99 -23.62 -11.36
C ILE A 292 -26.21 -22.69 -12.55
N SER A 293 -25.43 -21.61 -12.59
CA SER A 293 -25.52 -20.61 -13.65
C SER A 293 -24.42 -20.81 -14.67
N ARG A 294 -24.76 -20.70 -15.96
CA ARG A 294 -23.78 -20.55 -17.04
C ARG A 294 -23.33 -19.09 -17.12
N LEU A 295 -22.02 -18.85 -17.12
CA LEU A 295 -21.46 -17.51 -17.24
C LEU A 295 -21.40 -17.06 -18.71
N THR A 296 -21.05 -15.80 -18.93
CA THR A 296 -20.86 -15.21 -20.27
C THR A 296 -19.69 -15.85 -21.00
N GLU A 297 -18.66 -16.28 -20.26
CA GLU A 297 -17.54 -17.04 -20.82
C GLU A 297 -18.01 -18.42 -21.33
N PRO A 298 -17.59 -18.83 -22.54
CA PRO A 298 -17.94 -20.12 -23.09
C PRO A 298 -17.51 -21.27 -22.18
N ASP A 299 -18.42 -22.21 -21.96
CA ASP A 299 -18.19 -23.43 -21.16
C ASP A 299 -17.84 -23.18 -19.67
N THR A 300 -18.11 -21.99 -19.14
CA THR A 300 -17.89 -21.65 -17.73
C THR A 300 -19.21 -21.67 -16.95
N PHE A 301 -19.17 -22.32 -15.79
CA PHE A 301 -20.31 -22.53 -14.90
C PHE A 301 -19.97 -22.11 -13.47
N ARG A 302 -21.01 -21.81 -12.70
CA ARG A 302 -20.89 -21.40 -11.30
C ARG A 302 -22.01 -22.00 -10.46
N CYS A 303 -21.65 -22.59 -9.32
CA CYS A 303 -22.61 -22.93 -8.29
C CYS A 303 -22.98 -21.70 -7.46
N HIS A 304 -24.27 -21.50 -7.20
CA HIS A 304 -24.74 -20.51 -6.24
C HIS A 304 -24.19 -20.83 -4.84
N HIS A 305 -23.92 -19.81 -4.01
CA HIS A 305 -23.25 -19.95 -2.70
C HIS A 305 -23.89 -20.97 -1.75
N MET A 306 -25.21 -21.08 -1.81
CA MET A 306 -25.94 -22.03 -0.98
C MET A 306 -25.69 -23.47 -1.41
N LEU A 307 -25.63 -23.72 -2.72
CA LEU A 307 -25.26 -25.01 -3.28
C LEU A 307 -23.79 -25.33 -2.95
N LYS A 308 -22.88 -24.36 -3.08
CA LYS A 308 -21.46 -24.51 -2.65
C LYS A 308 -21.34 -24.91 -1.18
N SER A 309 -22.17 -24.36 -0.30
CA SER A 309 -22.17 -24.72 1.12
C SER A 309 -22.60 -26.18 1.34
N CYS A 310 -23.60 -26.66 0.59
CA CYS A 310 -24.03 -28.05 0.62
C CYS A 310 -22.95 -28.98 0.06
N THR A 311 -22.34 -28.65 -1.08
CA THR A 311 -21.26 -29.44 -1.70
C THR A 311 -20.03 -29.49 -0.80
N ARG A 312 -19.68 -28.42 -0.08
CA ARG A 312 -18.61 -28.45 0.94
C ARG A 312 -18.91 -29.42 2.08
N LYS A 313 -20.15 -29.43 2.60
CA LYS A 313 -20.59 -30.40 3.63
C LYS A 313 -20.52 -31.84 3.11
N MET A 314 -20.98 -32.07 1.89
CA MET A 314 -20.93 -33.39 1.24
C MET A 314 -19.49 -33.84 0.98
N PHE A 315 -18.62 -32.92 0.56
CA PHE A 315 -17.21 -33.22 0.32
C PHE A 315 -16.51 -33.64 1.61
N ALA A 316 -16.82 -32.97 2.74
CA ALA A 316 -16.31 -33.34 4.05
C ALA A 316 -16.75 -34.74 4.52
N GLN A 317 -17.83 -35.28 3.96
CA GLN A 317 -18.32 -36.65 4.22
C GLN A 317 -17.72 -37.71 3.30
N LEU A 318 -17.00 -37.32 2.23
CA LEU A 318 -16.30 -38.29 1.37
C LEU A 318 -15.18 -38.99 2.15
N PRO A 319 -14.79 -40.21 1.77
CA PRO A 319 -13.63 -40.88 2.37
C PRO A 319 -12.38 -39.97 2.29
N PRO A 320 -11.54 -39.90 3.35
CA PRO A 320 -10.37 -39.01 3.37
C PRO A 320 -9.44 -39.15 2.16
N ALA A 321 -9.24 -40.39 1.67
CA ALA A 321 -8.45 -40.67 0.47
C ALA A 321 -9.02 -39.99 -0.80
N GLU A 322 -10.35 -39.92 -0.93
CA GLU A 322 -10.98 -39.22 -2.04
C GLU A 322 -10.90 -37.70 -1.88
N GLN A 323 -11.10 -37.19 -0.67
CA GLN A 323 -10.94 -35.76 -0.39
C GLN A 323 -9.54 -35.30 -0.79
N ASN A 324 -8.52 -36.05 -0.34
CA ASN A 324 -7.13 -35.77 -0.67
C ASN A 324 -6.89 -35.79 -2.19
N ARG A 325 -7.34 -36.85 -2.87
CA ARG A 325 -7.22 -36.99 -4.33
C ARG A 325 -7.79 -35.78 -5.09
N TYR A 326 -8.98 -35.31 -4.73
CA TYR A 326 -9.61 -34.19 -5.45
C TYR A 326 -8.98 -32.84 -5.10
N ARG A 327 -8.53 -32.62 -3.87
CA ARG A 327 -7.75 -31.42 -3.51
C ARG A 327 -6.44 -31.35 -4.28
N ALA A 328 -5.71 -32.46 -4.38
CA ALA A 328 -4.48 -32.54 -5.19
C ALA A 328 -4.75 -32.25 -6.69
N ARG A 329 -5.82 -32.82 -7.27
CA ARG A 329 -6.20 -32.53 -8.66
C ARG A 329 -6.62 -31.07 -8.86
N MET A 330 -7.36 -30.48 -7.92
CA MET A 330 -7.72 -29.05 -7.96
C MET A 330 -6.45 -28.18 -7.96
N GLY A 331 -5.52 -28.46 -7.05
CA GLY A 331 -4.23 -27.79 -6.98
C GLY A 331 -3.44 -27.83 -8.28
N LYS A 332 -3.25 -29.03 -8.83
CA LYS A 332 -2.53 -29.24 -10.11
C LYS A 332 -3.23 -28.57 -11.30
N TRP A 333 -4.56 -28.51 -11.29
CA TRP A 333 -5.30 -27.77 -12.31
C TRP A 333 -4.97 -26.28 -12.26
N TYR A 334 -5.06 -25.64 -11.09
CA TYR A 334 -4.74 -24.21 -10.93
C TYR A 334 -3.27 -23.92 -11.23
N GLN A 335 -2.36 -24.81 -10.82
CA GLN A 335 -0.93 -24.72 -11.15
C GLN A 335 -0.72 -24.70 -12.66
N SER A 336 -1.36 -25.60 -13.41
CA SER A 336 -1.26 -25.65 -14.89
C SER A 336 -1.79 -24.40 -15.60
N LYS A 337 -2.58 -23.57 -14.91
CA LYS A 337 -3.10 -22.29 -15.39
C LYS A 337 -2.30 -21.08 -14.90
N GLY A 338 -1.27 -21.29 -14.08
CA GLY A 338 -0.45 -20.22 -13.47
C GLY A 338 -1.11 -19.50 -12.29
N TYR A 339 -2.23 -20.02 -11.77
CA TYR A 339 -2.93 -19.45 -10.62
C TYR A 339 -2.34 -19.99 -9.31
N TYR A 340 -1.12 -19.55 -8.97
CA TYR A 340 -0.32 -20.14 -7.90
C TYR A 340 -0.87 -19.96 -6.48
N GLU A 341 -1.57 -18.86 -6.19
CA GLU A 341 -2.22 -18.67 -4.88
C GLU A 341 -3.28 -19.76 -4.65
N ASP A 342 -4.17 -19.97 -5.63
CA ASP A 342 -5.19 -21.02 -5.58
C ASP A 342 -4.56 -22.42 -5.60
N ALA A 343 -3.51 -22.61 -6.40
CA ALA A 343 -2.78 -23.88 -6.45
C ALA A 343 -2.20 -24.25 -5.09
N ILE A 344 -1.45 -23.34 -4.46
CA ILE A 344 -0.84 -23.53 -3.13
C ILE A 344 -1.93 -23.77 -2.08
N HIS A 345 -3.04 -23.03 -2.13
CA HIS A 345 -4.16 -23.25 -1.22
C HIS A 345 -4.76 -24.66 -1.33
N TRP A 346 -5.03 -25.14 -2.55
CA TRP A 346 -5.60 -26.48 -2.72
C TRP A 346 -4.62 -27.60 -2.41
N LEU A 347 -3.35 -27.42 -2.78
CA LEU A 347 -2.28 -28.39 -2.51
C LEU A 347 -1.96 -28.48 -1.02
N SER A 348 -2.03 -27.36 -0.27
CA SER A 348 -1.80 -27.33 1.17
C SER A 348 -2.85 -28.06 2.00
N LEU A 349 -4.04 -28.28 1.41
CA LEU A 349 -5.11 -29.08 1.99
C LEU A 349 -5.03 -30.57 1.61
N SER A 350 -4.04 -30.94 0.80
CA SER A 350 -3.78 -32.30 0.33
C SER A 350 -2.47 -32.84 0.90
N ASP A 351 -2.26 -34.15 0.84
CA ASP A 351 -1.00 -34.79 1.22
C ASP A 351 0.00 -34.81 0.04
N ASP A 352 -0.29 -34.13 -1.08
CA ASP A 352 0.58 -34.05 -2.26
C ASP A 352 1.62 -32.94 -2.11
N TYR A 353 2.53 -33.15 -1.16
CA TYR A 353 3.59 -32.19 -0.85
C TYR A 353 4.56 -31.95 -2.02
N GLU A 354 4.80 -32.95 -2.87
CA GLU A 354 5.65 -32.78 -4.06
C GLU A 354 5.08 -31.69 -4.98
N ALA A 355 3.78 -31.74 -5.26
CA ALA A 355 3.12 -30.71 -6.06
C ALA A 355 3.08 -29.36 -5.34
N LEU A 356 2.83 -29.33 -4.02
CA LEU A 356 2.85 -28.10 -3.22
C LEU A 356 4.19 -27.37 -3.34
N LEU A 357 5.29 -28.10 -3.13
CA LEU A 357 6.64 -27.54 -3.17
C LEU A 357 7.01 -27.08 -4.59
N ALA A 358 6.66 -27.86 -5.61
CA ALA A 358 6.84 -27.46 -7.02
C ALA A 358 6.10 -26.14 -7.33
N ALA A 359 4.85 -25.98 -6.87
CA ALA A 359 4.09 -24.75 -7.07
C ALA A 359 4.73 -23.53 -6.35
N VAL A 360 5.31 -23.74 -5.16
CA VAL A 360 6.06 -22.70 -4.43
C VAL A 360 7.33 -22.30 -5.20
N GLU A 361 8.06 -23.26 -5.76
CA GLU A 361 9.28 -23.04 -6.55
C GLU A 361 9.00 -22.27 -7.84
N GLU A 362 8.00 -22.71 -8.62
CA GLU A 362 7.57 -22.04 -9.86
C GLU A 362 7.14 -20.59 -9.62
N ASN A 363 6.44 -20.34 -8.51
CA ASN A 363 6.01 -19.00 -8.11
C ASN A 363 7.11 -18.18 -7.40
N ARG A 364 8.25 -18.79 -7.04
CA ARG A 364 9.32 -18.20 -6.22
C ARG A 364 8.83 -17.66 -4.87
N GLY A 365 7.73 -18.23 -4.37
CA GLY A 365 7.06 -17.84 -3.14
C GLY A 365 6.45 -16.44 -3.12
N TYR A 366 6.18 -15.79 -4.25
CA TYR A 366 5.50 -14.47 -4.30
C TYR A 366 4.07 -14.49 -3.73
N ALA A 367 3.39 -15.63 -3.82
CA ALA A 367 2.07 -15.89 -3.24
C ALA A 367 2.09 -15.98 -1.70
N LEU A 368 3.27 -16.16 -1.09
CA LEU A 368 3.40 -16.31 0.36
C LEU A 368 3.60 -14.95 1.04
N ASN A 369 2.69 -14.61 1.94
CA ASN A 369 2.71 -13.40 2.76
C ASN A 369 2.65 -13.76 4.26
N ILE A 370 2.66 -12.76 5.15
CA ILE A 370 2.69 -12.95 6.61
C ILE A 370 1.52 -13.82 7.14
N GLN A 371 0.36 -13.82 6.47
CA GLN A 371 -0.79 -14.63 6.87
C GLN A 371 -0.52 -16.14 6.71
N HIS A 372 0.42 -16.52 5.83
CA HIS A 372 0.80 -17.91 5.58
C HIS A 372 1.90 -18.42 6.53
N GLN A 373 2.37 -17.60 7.49
CA GLN A 373 3.46 -17.97 8.39
C GLN A 373 3.23 -19.32 9.07
N GLU A 374 2.05 -19.52 9.66
CA GLU A 374 1.73 -20.76 10.38
C GLU A 374 1.46 -21.94 9.42
N GLU A 375 1.03 -21.68 8.19
CA GLU A 375 0.89 -22.72 7.17
C GLU A 375 2.24 -23.24 6.72
N VAL A 376 3.21 -22.36 6.45
CA VAL A 376 4.58 -22.75 6.07
C VAL A 376 5.21 -23.63 7.13
N LEU A 377 5.09 -23.25 8.41
CA LEU A 377 5.62 -24.05 9.53
C LEU A 377 4.96 -25.43 9.60
N ARG A 378 3.65 -25.50 9.41
CA ARG A 378 2.91 -26.77 9.35
C ARG A 378 3.37 -27.65 8.19
N TRP A 379 3.61 -27.08 7.00
CA TRP A 379 4.10 -27.84 5.84
C TRP A 379 5.49 -28.40 6.09
N LEU A 380 6.38 -27.63 6.71
CA LEU A 380 7.73 -28.09 7.08
C LEU A 380 7.70 -29.23 8.10
N GLU A 381 6.74 -29.22 9.02
CA GLU A 381 6.58 -30.27 10.03
C GLU A 381 5.95 -31.56 9.45
N GLN A 382 4.94 -31.42 8.59
CA GLN A 382 4.13 -32.56 8.12
C GLN A 382 4.66 -33.20 6.82
N CYS A 383 5.44 -32.48 6.01
CA CYS A 383 5.96 -33.01 4.76
C CYS A 383 7.02 -34.10 5.03
N PRO A 384 6.95 -35.26 4.36
CA PRO A 384 7.99 -36.28 4.43
C PRO A 384 9.37 -35.70 4.10
N LYS A 385 10.37 -35.99 4.93
CA LYS A 385 11.73 -35.43 4.78
C LYS A 385 12.36 -35.77 3.43
N GLU A 386 12.06 -36.95 2.89
CA GLU A 386 12.54 -37.40 1.58
C GLU A 386 11.99 -36.55 0.44
N ILE A 387 10.77 -36.01 0.58
CA ILE A 387 10.15 -35.10 -0.39
C ILE A 387 10.75 -33.70 -0.24
N LEU A 388 10.80 -33.16 0.99
CA LEU A 388 11.43 -31.85 1.26
C LEU A 388 12.86 -31.78 0.73
N ALA A 389 13.66 -32.85 0.91
CA ALA A 389 15.04 -32.91 0.48
C ALA A 389 15.25 -32.82 -1.04
N ARG A 390 14.22 -33.15 -1.85
CA ARG A 390 14.27 -33.04 -3.33
C ARG A 390 13.97 -31.63 -3.83
N HIS A 391 13.27 -30.81 -3.04
CA HIS A 391 12.84 -29.46 -3.39
C HIS A 391 13.69 -28.38 -2.71
N SER A 392 14.98 -28.37 -3.05
CA SER A 392 15.96 -27.46 -2.44
C SER A 392 15.63 -25.97 -2.60
N TYR A 393 14.99 -25.56 -3.70
CA TYR A 393 14.60 -24.17 -3.90
C TYR A 393 13.39 -23.80 -3.04
N ALA A 394 12.44 -24.71 -2.81
CA ALA A 394 11.35 -24.48 -1.86
C ALA A 394 11.89 -24.20 -0.45
N LEU A 395 12.90 -24.97 -0.01
CA LEU A 395 13.56 -24.75 1.29
C LEU A 395 14.19 -23.36 1.38
N LEU A 396 14.91 -22.92 0.34
CA LEU A 396 15.49 -21.56 0.28
C LEU A 396 14.40 -20.47 0.31
N ILE A 397 13.31 -20.66 -0.44
CA ILE A 397 12.17 -19.73 -0.45
C ILE A 397 11.55 -19.64 0.95
N PHE A 398 11.33 -20.77 1.63
CA PHE A 398 10.81 -20.79 2.99
C PHE A 398 11.77 -20.15 3.98
N MET A 399 13.08 -20.40 3.90
CA MET A 399 14.08 -19.71 4.72
C MET A 399 13.97 -18.19 4.58
N ARG A 400 13.92 -17.68 3.34
CA ARG A 400 13.74 -16.25 3.07
C ARG A 400 12.41 -15.71 3.62
N ARG A 401 11.32 -16.48 3.51
CA ARG A 401 10.01 -16.07 4.04
C ARG A 401 9.98 -16.06 5.56
N LEU A 402 10.57 -17.07 6.22
CA LEU A 402 10.71 -17.13 7.67
C LEU A 402 11.53 -15.95 8.21
N TYR A 403 12.56 -15.49 7.50
CA TYR A 403 13.24 -14.23 7.82
C TYR A 403 12.26 -13.03 7.82
N THR A 404 11.51 -12.83 6.74
CA THR A 404 10.52 -11.75 6.64
C THR A 404 9.43 -11.85 7.71
N PHE A 405 9.06 -13.08 8.11
CA PHE A 405 8.10 -13.36 9.18
C PHE A 405 8.70 -13.26 10.59
N ARG A 406 10.00 -12.95 10.70
CA ARG A 406 10.77 -12.87 11.97
C ARG A 406 10.83 -14.19 12.74
N ARG A 407 10.78 -15.33 12.03
CA ARG A 407 10.92 -16.70 12.57
C ARG A 407 12.34 -17.22 12.34
N ILE A 408 13.31 -16.49 12.92
CA ILE A 408 14.74 -16.75 12.75
C ILE A 408 15.16 -18.13 13.30
N PRO A 409 14.71 -18.57 14.49
CA PRO A 409 15.07 -19.90 14.98
C PRO A 409 14.66 -21.02 14.03
N GLU A 410 13.44 -20.97 13.48
CA GLU A 410 12.91 -21.96 12.53
C GLU A 410 13.63 -21.89 11.18
N MET A 411 13.98 -20.69 10.72
CA MET A 411 14.82 -20.50 9.53
C MET A 411 16.18 -21.19 9.69
N LEU A 412 16.82 -21.08 10.86
CA LEU A 412 18.13 -21.69 11.13
C LEU A 412 18.03 -23.22 11.24
N GLN A 413 16.96 -23.75 11.82
CA GLN A 413 16.69 -25.20 11.81
C GLN A 413 16.50 -25.71 10.37
N LEU A 414 15.75 -24.96 9.55
CA LEU A 414 15.53 -25.30 8.15
C LEU A 414 16.84 -25.25 7.33
N LYS A 415 17.73 -24.29 7.63
CA LYS A 415 19.06 -24.21 7.04
C LYS A 415 19.87 -25.48 7.30
N GLU A 416 19.89 -25.99 8.53
CA GLU A 416 20.64 -27.21 8.88
C GLU A 416 20.14 -28.41 8.05
N PHE A 417 18.82 -28.57 7.95
CA PHE A 417 18.21 -29.59 7.11
C PHE A 417 18.57 -29.42 5.63
N PHE A 418 18.49 -28.19 5.10
CA PHE A 418 18.87 -27.87 3.72
C PHE A 418 20.33 -28.20 3.41
N LEU A 419 21.26 -27.86 4.31
CA LEU A 419 22.68 -28.15 4.11
C LEU A 419 22.94 -29.66 4.08
N GLN A 420 22.28 -30.41 4.97
CA GLN A 420 22.34 -31.86 4.97
C GLN A 420 21.79 -32.44 3.65
N SER A 421 20.59 -32.03 3.24
CA SER A 421 19.93 -32.56 2.03
C SER A 421 20.74 -32.29 0.76
N VAL A 422 21.32 -31.09 0.61
CA VAL A 422 22.18 -30.76 -0.52
C VAL A 422 23.49 -31.56 -0.49
N SER A 423 24.06 -31.78 0.70
CA SER A 423 25.31 -32.54 0.83
C SER A 423 25.16 -34.02 0.46
N GLU A 424 24.05 -34.63 0.88
CA GLU A 424 23.79 -36.07 0.72
C GLU A 424 23.17 -36.43 -0.63
N ASN A 425 22.70 -35.44 -1.41
CA ASN A 425 22.04 -35.69 -2.70
C ASN A 425 23.07 -36.00 -3.82
N PRO A 426 23.13 -37.25 -4.33
CA PRO A 426 24.10 -37.63 -5.35
C PRO A 426 23.71 -37.18 -6.77
N SER A 427 22.47 -36.73 -6.99
CA SER A 427 22.00 -36.34 -8.33
C SER A 427 22.35 -34.91 -8.72
N LEU A 428 22.80 -34.09 -7.77
CA LEU A 428 23.21 -32.70 -8.03
C LEU A 428 24.61 -32.66 -8.62
N SER A 429 24.75 -32.00 -9.76
CA SER A 429 26.08 -31.61 -10.27
C SER A 429 26.79 -30.66 -9.30
N GLU A 430 28.11 -30.57 -9.41
CA GLU A 430 28.91 -29.62 -8.61
C GLU A 430 28.44 -28.17 -8.82
N GLU A 431 28.08 -27.81 -10.05
CA GLU A 431 27.54 -26.49 -10.39
C GLU A 431 26.18 -26.22 -9.72
N GLU A 432 25.24 -27.17 -9.78
CA GLU A 432 23.93 -27.00 -9.14
C GLU A 432 24.05 -26.90 -7.62
N ARG A 433 24.92 -27.73 -7.03
CA ARG A 433 25.25 -27.70 -5.61
C ARG A 433 25.84 -26.35 -5.21
N GLY A 434 26.81 -25.85 -5.96
CA GLY A 434 27.40 -24.52 -5.74
C GLY A 434 26.37 -23.41 -5.79
N ASN A 435 25.49 -23.43 -6.80
CA ASN A 435 24.42 -22.45 -6.93
C ASN A 435 23.45 -22.46 -5.74
N LEU A 436 23.00 -23.64 -5.28
CA LEU A 436 22.11 -23.76 -4.11
C LEU A 436 22.77 -23.27 -2.82
N LEU A 437 24.03 -23.64 -2.59
CA LEU A 437 24.78 -23.18 -1.41
C LEU A 437 25.00 -21.68 -1.45
N GLY A 438 25.29 -21.10 -2.61
CA GLY A 438 25.42 -19.66 -2.75
C GLY A 438 24.11 -18.90 -2.54
N GLU A 439 22.96 -19.41 -3.01
CA GLU A 439 21.65 -18.83 -2.67
C GLU A 439 21.40 -18.83 -1.16
N CYS A 440 21.78 -19.91 -0.48
CA CYS A 440 21.71 -19.99 0.98
C CYS A 440 22.56 -18.89 1.62
N GLU A 441 23.80 -18.68 1.17
CA GLU A 441 24.65 -17.59 1.66
C GLU A 441 24.03 -16.20 1.41
N VAL A 442 23.44 -15.96 0.23
CA VAL A 442 22.71 -14.71 -0.05
C VAL A 442 21.59 -14.48 0.96
N ILE A 443 20.79 -15.51 1.28
CA ILE A 443 19.72 -15.41 2.28
C ILE A 443 20.29 -15.17 3.69
N LEU A 444 21.37 -15.85 4.05
CA LEU A 444 22.02 -15.67 5.36
C LEU A 444 22.59 -14.27 5.54
N SER A 445 22.97 -13.58 4.46
CA SER A 445 23.44 -12.20 4.53
C SER A 445 22.42 -11.26 5.20
N PHE A 446 21.11 -11.55 5.12
CA PHE A 446 20.08 -10.76 5.80
C PHE A 446 20.15 -10.84 7.32
N LEU A 447 20.68 -11.93 7.90
CA LEU A 447 20.89 -12.04 9.35
C LEU A 447 21.97 -11.08 9.85
N SER A 448 22.88 -10.68 8.96
CA SER A 448 23.90 -9.67 9.20
C SER A 448 23.45 -8.28 8.75
N TYR A 449 22.15 -8.06 8.50
CA TYR A 449 21.65 -6.74 8.09
C TYR A 449 22.15 -5.65 9.05
N ASN A 450 22.41 -4.46 8.49
CA ASN A 450 23.09 -3.33 9.12
C ASN A 450 24.62 -3.52 9.28
N ASP A 451 25.18 -4.73 9.21
CA ASP A 451 26.65 -4.98 9.20
C ASP A 451 27.22 -5.15 7.78
N ILE A 452 27.79 -4.10 7.18
CA ILE A 452 28.29 -4.13 5.79
C ILE A 452 29.29 -5.27 5.54
N GLN A 453 30.27 -5.41 6.42
CA GLN A 453 31.31 -6.45 6.29
C GLN A 453 30.73 -7.85 6.56
N GLY A 454 29.87 -7.98 7.58
CA GLY A 454 29.17 -9.22 7.89
C GLY A 454 28.28 -9.71 6.74
N MET A 455 27.58 -8.79 6.06
CA MET A 455 26.83 -9.10 4.84
C MET A 455 27.75 -9.48 3.68
N SER A 456 28.83 -8.72 3.47
CA SER A 456 29.78 -8.94 2.37
C SER A 456 30.49 -10.28 2.46
N LEU A 457 30.77 -10.78 3.66
CA LEU A 457 31.34 -12.11 3.86
C LEU A 457 30.49 -13.19 3.18
N HIS A 458 29.18 -13.13 3.38
CA HIS A 458 28.23 -14.03 2.73
C HIS A 458 28.15 -13.80 1.22
N HIS A 459 28.16 -12.54 0.75
CA HIS A 459 28.14 -12.23 -0.68
C HIS A 459 29.38 -12.76 -1.42
N ARG A 460 30.57 -12.61 -0.84
CA ARG A 460 31.82 -13.13 -1.42
C ARG A 460 31.79 -14.65 -1.49
N LYS A 461 31.38 -15.30 -0.40
CA LYS A 461 31.22 -16.75 -0.37
C LYS A 461 30.20 -17.23 -1.40
N ALA A 462 29.10 -16.52 -1.58
CA ALA A 462 28.13 -16.82 -2.64
C ALA A 462 28.75 -16.69 -4.04
N LEU A 463 29.53 -15.65 -4.31
CA LEU A 463 30.22 -15.48 -5.60
C LEU A 463 31.24 -16.59 -5.91
N ASP A 464 31.91 -17.11 -4.89
CA ASP A 464 32.85 -18.23 -5.05
C ASP A 464 32.13 -19.54 -5.37
N LEU A 465 30.86 -19.68 -4.96
CA LEU A 465 30.06 -20.89 -5.13
C LEU A 465 29.17 -20.86 -6.38
N MET A 466 28.68 -19.69 -6.79
CA MET A 466 27.63 -19.56 -7.82
C MET A 466 28.20 -19.31 -9.20
N THR A 467 27.61 -19.96 -10.20
CA THR A 467 27.83 -19.68 -11.63
C THR A 467 26.78 -18.75 -12.22
N LYS A 468 25.66 -18.55 -11.51
CA LYS A 468 24.50 -17.75 -11.94
C LYS A 468 24.21 -16.63 -10.95
N LYS A 469 23.46 -15.62 -11.40
CA LYS A 469 22.94 -14.56 -10.52
C LYS A 469 21.91 -15.13 -9.54
N THR A 470 21.75 -14.48 -8.37
CA THR A 470 20.75 -14.91 -7.39
C THR A 470 19.33 -14.74 -7.94
N THR A 471 18.48 -15.68 -7.58
CA THR A 471 17.03 -15.67 -7.79
C THR A 471 16.28 -15.23 -6.52
N SER A 472 16.96 -15.22 -5.37
CA SER A 472 16.42 -14.82 -4.07
C SER A 472 16.24 -13.31 -3.93
N VAL A 473 17.02 -12.50 -4.65
CA VAL A 473 16.91 -11.03 -4.68
C VAL A 473 16.77 -10.56 -6.12
N GLY A 474 15.63 -9.95 -6.45
CA GLY A 474 15.38 -9.39 -7.79
C GLY A 474 15.89 -7.95 -7.91
N GLY A 475 16.28 -7.54 -9.13
CA GLY A 475 16.77 -6.18 -9.42
C GLY A 475 15.73 -5.06 -9.27
N SER A 476 14.44 -5.39 -9.17
CA SER A 476 13.32 -4.43 -9.01
C SER A 476 12.88 -4.23 -7.56
N GLY A 477 13.50 -4.90 -6.59
CA GLY A 477 13.21 -4.72 -5.16
C GLY A 477 13.68 -3.37 -4.63
N SER A 478 13.17 -2.99 -3.44
CA SER A 478 13.63 -1.79 -2.73
C SER A 478 14.84 -2.13 -1.86
N TRP A 479 16.04 -1.74 -2.29
CA TRP A 479 17.26 -1.92 -1.49
C TRP A 479 17.27 -1.04 -0.23
N THR A 480 16.74 0.19 -0.33
CA THR A 480 16.70 1.14 0.79
C THR A 480 15.59 0.83 1.78
N PHE A 481 14.72 -0.13 1.47
CA PHE A 481 13.51 -0.44 2.24
C PHE A 481 12.58 0.77 2.45
N GLY A 482 12.71 1.83 1.65
CA GLY A 482 11.99 3.09 1.87
C GLY A 482 12.65 4.04 2.86
N SER A 483 13.90 3.81 3.27
CA SER A 483 14.70 4.82 3.95
C SER A 483 15.14 5.89 2.94
N PRO A 484 15.07 7.19 3.28
CA PRO A 484 15.59 8.29 2.46
C PRO A 484 17.09 8.57 2.68
N SER A 485 17.77 7.78 3.52
CA SER A 485 19.22 7.90 3.73
C SER A 485 19.87 6.53 3.90
N VAL A 486 21.01 6.32 3.25
CA VAL A 486 21.80 5.09 3.39
C VAL A 486 22.57 5.08 4.72
N LEU A 487 23.15 6.21 5.15
CA LEU A 487 23.87 6.27 6.43
C LEU A 487 22.98 6.05 7.64
N THR A 488 21.72 6.48 7.61
CA THR A 488 20.79 6.15 8.70
C THR A 488 20.61 4.64 8.88
N MET A 489 20.78 3.87 7.80
CA MET A 489 20.66 2.41 7.82
C MET A 489 21.95 1.69 8.22
N TYR A 490 23.14 2.28 8.10
CA TYR A 490 24.42 1.54 8.24
C TYR A 490 25.49 2.20 9.12
N TYR A 491 25.29 3.44 9.59
CA TYR A 491 26.21 4.05 10.57
C TYR A 491 25.89 3.56 11.99
N ARG A 492 26.85 2.89 12.63
CA ARG A 492 26.64 2.06 13.85
C ARG A 492 27.48 2.44 15.05
N THR A 493 28.67 2.98 14.82
CA THR A 493 29.68 3.18 15.86
C THR A 493 30.28 4.58 15.72
N PRO A 494 30.44 5.35 16.82
CA PRO A 494 31.17 6.61 16.77
C PRO A 494 32.61 6.41 16.26
N GLY A 495 33.13 7.36 15.51
CA GLY A 495 34.49 7.33 14.95
C GLY A 495 34.69 6.37 13.77
N SER A 496 33.62 5.76 13.26
CA SER A 496 33.72 4.75 12.19
C SER A 496 33.24 5.24 10.83
N LEU A 497 32.96 6.54 10.63
CA LEU A 497 32.32 7.02 9.39
C LEU A 497 33.19 6.75 8.15
N ASP A 498 34.49 7.06 8.21
CA ASP A 498 35.42 6.80 7.10
C ASP A 498 35.48 5.30 6.77
N ARG A 499 35.41 4.45 7.81
CA ARG A 499 35.38 2.99 7.64
C ARG A 499 34.07 2.54 6.98
N VAL A 500 32.92 3.09 7.37
CA VAL A 500 31.62 2.78 6.74
C VAL A 500 31.64 3.14 5.25
N VAL A 501 32.21 4.29 4.88
CA VAL A 501 32.36 4.69 3.47
C VAL A 501 33.30 3.72 2.73
N ALA A 502 34.43 3.36 3.33
CA ALA A 502 35.38 2.41 2.75
C ALA A 502 34.77 1.02 2.57
N ASP A 503 34.08 0.51 3.60
CA ASP A 503 33.40 -0.79 3.59
C ASP A 503 32.33 -0.81 2.50
N MET A 504 31.51 0.24 2.33
CA MET A 504 30.53 0.28 1.23
C MET A 504 31.21 0.21 -0.15
N LYS A 505 32.26 1.00 -0.37
CA LYS A 505 33.01 1.00 -1.65
C LYS A 505 33.65 -0.36 -1.95
N GLU A 506 34.13 -1.04 -0.92
CA GLU A 506 34.75 -2.36 -1.06
C GLU A 506 33.70 -3.46 -1.29
N CYS A 507 32.62 -3.44 -0.53
CA CYS A 507 31.69 -4.57 -0.40
C CYS A 507 30.60 -4.57 -1.49
N MET A 508 30.06 -3.41 -1.87
CA MET A 508 28.94 -3.32 -2.82
C MET A 508 29.22 -3.92 -4.21
N PRO A 509 30.43 -3.81 -4.80
CA PRO A 509 30.74 -4.45 -6.09
C PRO A 509 30.50 -5.97 -6.10
N TYR A 510 30.74 -6.67 -4.99
CA TYR A 510 30.44 -8.10 -4.87
C TYR A 510 28.94 -8.36 -4.90
N TYR A 511 28.16 -7.55 -4.16
CA TYR A 511 26.71 -7.64 -4.14
C TYR A 511 26.08 -7.36 -5.51
N TYR A 512 26.56 -6.37 -6.25
CA TYR A 512 26.03 -6.03 -7.58
C TYR A 512 26.20 -7.15 -8.59
N ARG A 513 27.31 -7.88 -8.53
CA ARG A 513 27.56 -9.04 -9.40
C ARG A 513 26.57 -10.16 -9.16
N LEU A 514 26.15 -10.37 -7.91
CA LEU A 514 25.14 -11.36 -7.56
C LEU A 514 23.73 -10.96 -8.00
N THR A 515 23.38 -9.67 -7.83
CA THR A 515 21.98 -9.18 -7.85
C THR A 515 21.59 -8.38 -9.09
N ASP A 516 22.48 -8.30 -10.08
CA ASP A 516 22.31 -7.48 -11.28
C ASP A 516 22.23 -5.95 -11.04
N GLY A 517 22.89 -5.47 -9.99
CA GLY A 517 22.91 -4.04 -9.65
C GLY A 517 21.75 -3.56 -8.77
N HIS A 518 21.16 -4.46 -7.99
CA HIS A 518 20.25 -4.04 -6.92
C HIS A 518 21.01 -3.16 -5.91
N GLY A 519 20.48 -2.00 -5.57
CA GLY A 519 21.13 -1.01 -4.71
C GLY A 519 22.24 -0.18 -5.37
N SER A 520 22.41 -0.24 -6.69
CA SER A 520 23.45 0.52 -7.40
C SER A 520 23.45 2.01 -7.03
N GLY A 521 24.63 2.52 -6.67
CA GLY A 521 24.87 3.88 -6.21
C GLY A 521 24.97 4.03 -4.67
N ALA A 522 24.75 2.96 -3.90
CA ALA A 522 24.80 2.99 -2.44
C ALA A 522 26.13 3.50 -1.87
N GLU A 523 27.26 3.07 -2.43
CA GLU A 523 28.60 3.42 -1.96
C GLU A 523 28.94 4.90 -2.18
N ASP A 524 28.56 5.43 -3.34
CA ASP A 524 28.77 6.83 -3.68
C ASP A 524 27.79 7.73 -2.89
N LEU A 525 26.56 7.27 -2.68
CA LEU A 525 25.59 8.01 -1.88
C LEU A 525 25.99 8.03 -0.39
N THR A 526 26.55 6.93 0.13
CA THR A 526 27.12 6.87 1.49
C THR A 526 28.26 7.89 1.65
N GLU A 527 29.15 7.99 0.66
CA GLU A 527 30.20 9.01 0.62
C GLU A 527 29.62 10.44 0.58
N ALA A 528 28.62 10.68 -0.27
CA ALA A 528 27.96 11.98 -0.39
C ALA A 528 27.28 12.41 0.92
N GLU A 529 26.53 11.50 1.56
CA GLU A 529 25.87 11.75 2.85
C GLU A 529 26.90 12.00 3.96
N SER A 530 28.03 11.27 3.98
CA SER A 530 29.12 11.47 4.95
C SER A 530 29.69 12.89 4.86
N LEU A 531 30.09 13.30 3.65
CA LEU A 531 30.61 14.65 3.39
C LEU A 531 29.60 15.73 3.73
N PHE A 532 28.31 15.49 3.44
CA PHE A 532 27.25 16.40 3.80
C PHE A 532 27.10 16.54 5.31
N LEU A 533 27.02 15.44 6.07
CA LEU A 533 26.85 15.48 7.52
C LEU A 533 28.03 16.15 8.23
N GLN A 534 29.23 16.06 7.64
CA GLN A 534 30.43 16.79 8.06
C GLN A 534 30.43 18.29 7.67
N GLY A 535 29.42 18.78 6.96
CA GLY A 535 29.35 20.16 6.47
C GLY A 535 30.29 20.45 5.28
N ASN A 536 30.90 19.44 4.66
CA ASN A 536 31.78 19.58 3.51
C ASN A 536 30.99 19.63 2.19
N PHE A 537 30.10 20.61 2.05
CA PHE A 537 29.14 20.69 0.95
C PHE A 537 29.79 20.78 -0.44
N ALA A 538 30.98 21.38 -0.54
CA ALA A 538 31.69 21.53 -1.81
C ALA A 538 32.08 20.18 -2.43
N ALA A 539 32.38 19.18 -1.59
CA ALA A 539 32.81 17.86 -2.02
C ALA A 539 31.65 16.90 -2.34
N VAL A 540 30.40 17.25 -2.00
CA VAL A 540 29.23 16.36 -2.15
C VAL A 540 28.86 16.11 -3.62
N SER A 541 29.07 17.11 -4.49
CA SER A 541 28.55 17.10 -5.87
C SER A 541 29.03 15.92 -6.72
N LEU A 542 30.31 15.54 -6.62
CA LEU A 542 30.90 14.45 -7.41
C LEU A 542 30.37 13.05 -7.02
N PRO A 543 30.46 12.59 -5.75
CA PRO A 543 29.86 11.32 -5.35
C PRO A 543 28.36 11.28 -5.62
N LEU A 544 27.63 12.38 -5.38
CA LEU A 544 26.20 12.43 -5.63
C LEU A 544 25.85 12.21 -7.12
N LYS A 545 26.66 12.77 -8.04
CA LYS A 545 26.46 12.56 -9.48
C LYS A 545 26.77 11.12 -9.91
N ARG A 546 27.78 10.48 -9.31
CA ARG A 546 28.09 9.07 -9.58
C ARG A 546 26.96 8.16 -9.11
N ALA A 547 26.43 8.40 -7.90
CA ALA A 547 25.28 7.67 -7.36
C ALA A 547 24.05 7.79 -8.27
N GLU A 548 23.74 8.99 -8.77
CA GLU A 548 22.63 9.23 -9.69
C GLU A 548 22.76 8.43 -11.00
N LEU A 549 23.95 8.44 -11.62
CA LEU A 549 24.19 7.71 -12.87
C LEU A 549 24.03 6.20 -12.67
N ALA A 550 24.62 5.64 -11.62
CA ALA A 550 24.53 4.21 -11.31
C ALA A 550 23.08 3.77 -10.97
N ALA A 551 22.37 4.57 -10.17
CA ALA A 551 20.99 4.29 -9.79
C ALA A 551 20.03 4.38 -10.99
N LEU A 552 20.20 5.37 -11.88
CA LEU A 552 19.35 5.54 -13.05
C LEU A 552 19.54 4.41 -14.07
N GLU A 553 20.77 3.98 -14.31
CA GLU A 553 21.08 2.85 -15.21
C GLU A 553 20.34 1.57 -14.79
N LYS A 554 20.23 1.34 -13.48
CA LYS A 554 19.60 0.15 -12.89
C LYS A 554 18.18 0.40 -12.37
N LYS A 555 17.59 1.56 -12.66
CA LYS A 555 16.24 1.97 -12.22
C LYS A 555 16.02 1.80 -10.70
N GLN A 556 17.01 2.14 -9.90
CA GLN A 556 16.96 2.04 -8.43
C GLN A 556 16.26 3.28 -7.85
N TRP A 557 14.92 3.31 -7.91
CA TRP A 557 14.11 4.48 -7.53
C TRP A 557 14.28 4.93 -6.07
N GLY A 558 14.47 3.98 -5.15
CA GLY A 558 14.78 4.29 -3.76
C GLY A 558 16.11 5.03 -3.59
N MET A 559 17.13 4.69 -4.38
CA MET A 559 18.43 5.39 -4.36
C MET A 559 18.31 6.80 -4.93
N LEU A 560 17.56 6.97 -6.02
CA LEU A 560 17.29 8.29 -6.60
C LEU A 560 16.53 9.18 -5.61
N LEU A 561 15.60 8.60 -4.82
CA LEU A 561 14.91 9.35 -3.76
C LEU A 561 15.86 9.79 -2.65
N CYS A 562 16.77 8.93 -2.17
CA CYS A 562 17.77 9.33 -1.17
C CYS A 562 18.70 10.43 -1.71
N LYS A 563 19.13 10.29 -2.97
CA LYS A 563 19.94 11.30 -3.66
C LYS A 563 19.22 12.65 -3.74
N ASP A 564 17.94 12.64 -4.09
CA ASP A 564 17.14 13.86 -4.21
C ASP A 564 16.83 14.47 -2.84
N PHE A 565 16.63 13.65 -1.79
CA PHE A 565 16.54 14.13 -0.41
C PHE A 565 17.82 14.83 0.05
N LEU A 566 18.98 14.27 -0.26
CA LEU A 566 20.26 14.91 0.05
C LEU A 566 20.45 16.25 -0.68
N GLU A 567 20.03 16.35 -1.94
CA GLU A 567 20.04 17.65 -2.65
C GLU A 567 19.09 18.67 -2.02
N MET A 568 17.90 18.26 -1.59
CA MET A 568 16.96 19.15 -0.91
C MET A 568 17.54 19.64 0.43
N ARG A 569 18.23 18.78 1.18
CA ARG A 569 18.93 19.18 2.41
C ARG A 569 20.11 20.10 2.15
N LEU A 570 20.89 19.88 1.10
CA LEU A 570 21.92 20.82 0.64
C LEU A 570 21.32 22.21 0.32
N ALA A 571 20.16 22.24 -0.31
CA ALA A 571 19.48 23.46 -0.69
C ALA A 571 18.98 24.27 0.53
N LEU A 572 18.77 23.65 1.70
CA LEU A 572 18.50 24.37 2.95
C LEU A 572 19.64 25.34 3.29
N PHE A 573 20.88 24.86 3.22
CA PHE A 573 22.08 25.64 3.53
C PHE A 573 22.45 26.66 2.45
N SER A 574 21.88 26.57 1.24
CA SER A 574 22.00 27.61 0.22
C SER A 574 20.78 28.54 0.14
N GLY A 575 19.73 28.30 0.93
CA GLY A 575 18.49 29.09 0.92
C GLY A 575 17.61 28.88 -0.31
N ASP A 576 17.90 27.86 -1.13
CA ASP A 576 17.24 27.64 -2.41
C ASP A 576 15.95 26.83 -2.25
N ARG A 577 14.92 27.46 -1.64
CA ARG A 577 13.62 26.81 -1.43
C ARG A 577 12.89 26.47 -2.74
N GLU A 578 13.19 27.17 -3.85
CA GLU A 578 12.59 26.82 -5.15
C GLU A 578 13.14 25.48 -5.61
N ARG A 579 14.46 25.27 -5.53
CA ARG A 579 15.06 23.97 -5.81
C ARG A 579 14.49 22.85 -4.95
N ILE A 580 14.21 23.09 -3.67
CA ILE A 580 13.54 22.09 -2.81
C ILE A 580 12.16 21.74 -3.38
N ARG A 581 11.35 22.74 -3.72
CA ARG A 581 9.99 22.55 -4.25
C ARG A 581 10.00 21.84 -5.59
N GLU A 582 10.80 22.33 -6.54
CA GLU A 582 10.95 21.75 -7.87
C GLU A 582 11.39 20.29 -7.79
N ARG A 583 12.34 20.00 -6.89
CA ARG A 583 12.85 18.65 -6.70
C ARG A 583 11.80 17.72 -6.10
N MET A 584 11.08 18.17 -5.06
CA MET A 584 9.99 17.42 -4.44
C MET A 584 8.91 17.05 -5.47
N GLU A 585 8.47 18.01 -6.28
CA GLU A 585 7.45 17.79 -7.31
C GLU A 585 7.96 16.89 -8.46
N ALA A 586 9.19 17.11 -8.93
CA ALA A 586 9.81 16.28 -9.96
C ALA A 586 9.92 14.81 -9.50
N GLN A 587 10.29 14.60 -8.24
CA GLN A 587 10.41 13.26 -7.68
C GLN A 587 9.04 12.61 -7.47
N LYS A 588 8.04 13.33 -6.96
CA LYS A 588 6.65 12.85 -6.88
C LYS A 588 6.13 12.38 -8.25
N LYS A 589 6.37 13.19 -9.30
CA LYS A 589 5.98 12.84 -10.67
C LYS A 589 6.71 11.60 -11.18
N THR A 590 8.00 11.47 -10.89
CA THR A 590 8.79 10.29 -11.28
C THR A 590 8.29 9.03 -10.60
N LEU A 591 8.07 9.06 -9.29
CA LEU A 591 7.57 7.91 -8.54
C LEU A 591 6.20 7.44 -9.04
N LYS A 592 5.30 8.36 -9.37
CA LYS A 592 4.02 8.04 -9.99
C LYS A 592 4.19 7.42 -11.39
N ARG A 593 4.97 8.04 -12.27
CA ARG A 593 5.23 7.53 -13.63
C ARG A 593 5.79 6.11 -13.62
N GLU A 594 6.66 5.80 -12.66
CA GLU A 594 7.31 4.49 -12.53
C GLU A 594 6.55 3.53 -11.60
N LEU A 595 5.30 3.87 -11.22
CA LEU A 595 4.39 3.06 -10.41
C LEU A 595 4.94 2.67 -9.01
N GLN A 596 5.72 3.55 -8.40
CA GLN A 596 6.42 3.33 -7.14
C GLN A 596 5.65 3.89 -5.93
N SER A 597 4.45 3.36 -5.66
CA SER A 597 3.54 3.90 -4.63
C SER A 597 4.11 3.90 -3.21
N MET A 598 4.89 2.88 -2.81
CA MET A 598 5.52 2.82 -1.48
C MET A 598 6.43 4.02 -1.20
N PHE A 599 7.19 4.48 -2.20
CA PHE A 599 8.14 5.58 -2.03
C PHE A 599 7.44 6.95 -1.92
N LEU A 600 6.14 7.05 -2.20
CA LEU A 600 5.36 8.25 -1.88
C LEU A 600 5.30 8.48 -0.36
N ASN A 601 5.20 7.41 0.44
CA ASN A 601 5.27 7.51 1.90
C ASN A 601 6.66 7.99 2.35
N THR A 602 7.73 7.51 1.72
CA THR A 602 9.10 8.00 2.00
C THR A 602 9.26 9.47 1.60
N LEU A 603 8.66 9.89 0.49
CA LEU A 603 8.69 11.29 0.06
C LEU A 603 7.94 12.20 1.06
N ASP A 604 6.83 11.73 1.64
CA ASP A 604 6.14 12.40 2.74
C ASP A 604 7.03 12.57 3.97
N VAL A 605 7.81 11.54 4.34
CA VAL A 605 8.80 11.62 5.42
C VAL A 605 9.87 12.67 5.10
N CYS A 606 10.39 12.71 3.87
CA CYS A 606 11.31 13.76 3.44
C CYS A 606 10.68 15.16 3.56
N SER A 607 9.42 15.30 3.12
CA SER A 607 8.67 16.56 3.19
C SER A 607 8.44 17.01 4.63
N ALA A 608 8.06 16.09 5.52
CA ALA A 608 7.87 16.36 6.95
C ALA A 608 9.15 16.85 7.61
N PHE A 609 10.28 16.16 7.37
CA PHE A 609 11.59 16.54 7.91
C PHE A 609 11.99 17.95 7.46
N LEU A 610 11.93 18.23 6.16
CA LEU A 610 12.29 19.54 5.61
C LEU A 610 11.34 20.64 6.11
N SER A 611 10.04 20.34 6.19
CA SER A 611 9.03 21.29 6.65
C SER A 611 9.16 21.63 8.13
N ALA A 612 9.50 20.64 8.97
CA ALA A 612 9.77 20.82 10.39
C ALA A 612 10.97 21.75 10.62
N ILE A 613 12.10 21.51 9.94
CA ILE A 613 13.29 22.37 10.00
C ILE A 613 12.98 23.79 9.53
N LEU A 614 12.19 23.94 8.46
CA LEU A 614 11.82 25.24 7.91
C LEU A 614 10.69 25.95 8.71
N GLY A 615 10.15 25.33 9.77
CA GLY A 615 9.02 25.85 10.53
C GLY A 615 7.70 25.91 9.76
N CYS A 616 7.58 25.21 8.63
CA CYS A 616 6.40 25.22 7.75
C CYS A 616 5.37 24.16 8.18
N LYS A 617 4.77 24.31 9.36
CA LYS A 617 3.87 23.30 9.97
C LYS A 617 2.74 22.86 9.03
N ASP A 618 2.13 23.81 8.32
CA ASP A 618 1.00 23.54 7.40
C ASP A 618 1.37 22.66 6.19
N LYS A 619 2.66 22.41 5.95
CA LYS A 619 3.16 21.56 4.86
C LYS A 619 3.52 20.15 5.32
N ILE A 620 3.41 19.86 6.62
CA ILE A 620 3.66 18.52 7.16
C ILE A 620 2.50 17.60 6.74
N PRO A 621 2.77 16.43 6.14
CA PRO A 621 1.72 15.47 5.80
C PRO A 621 0.86 15.08 7.01
N GLU A 622 -0.45 15.10 6.83
CA GLU A 622 -1.43 14.98 7.92
C GLU A 622 -1.30 13.68 8.73
N TRP A 623 -0.96 12.55 8.09
CA TRP A 623 -0.77 11.28 8.80
C TRP A 623 0.47 11.29 9.71
N ILE A 624 1.48 12.11 9.39
CA ILE A 624 2.65 12.33 10.23
C ILE A 624 2.30 13.34 11.33
N ALA A 625 1.71 14.49 10.99
CA ALA A 625 1.33 15.53 11.96
C ALA A 625 0.40 14.99 13.06
N SER A 626 -0.60 14.20 12.68
CA SER A 626 -1.53 13.56 13.63
C SER A 626 -0.93 12.36 14.39
N GLY A 627 0.29 11.93 14.07
CA GLY A 627 0.96 10.79 14.70
C GLY A 627 0.36 9.43 14.33
N ARG A 628 -0.34 9.32 13.19
CA ARG A 628 -0.91 8.06 12.66
C ARG A 628 0.15 7.25 11.89
N LEU A 629 1.29 6.99 12.51
CA LEU A 629 2.47 6.46 11.82
C LEU A 629 2.29 5.03 11.27
N ASP A 630 1.35 4.26 11.83
CA ASP A 630 1.01 2.91 11.35
C ASP A 630 0.05 2.92 10.13
N SER A 631 -0.44 4.09 9.69
CA SER A 631 -1.39 4.17 8.57
C SER A 631 -0.74 4.14 7.18
N ALA A 632 0.59 4.22 7.10
CA ALA A 632 1.36 4.21 5.86
C ALA A 632 2.27 2.98 5.79
N LEU A 633 2.37 2.37 4.60
CA LEU A 633 3.30 1.25 4.39
C LEU A 633 4.74 1.77 4.36
N VAL A 634 5.46 1.55 5.47
CA VAL A 634 6.91 1.76 5.58
C VAL A 634 7.54 0.44 6.03
N LEU A 635 8.53 -0.05 5.28
CA LEU A 635 9.17 -1.33 5.63
C LEU A 635 9.99 -1.18 6.91
N HIS A 636 10.06 -2.26 7.69
CA HIS A 636 10.67 -2.23 9.02
C HIS A 636 12.06 -1.56 9.09
N PRO A 637 13.01 -1.81 8.16
CA PRO A 637 14.33 -1.18 8.23
C PRO A 637 14.33 0.33 8.05
N ALA A 638 13.29 0.92 7.46
CA ALA A 638 13.12 2.36 7.28
C ALA A 638 12.36 3.03 8.43
N THR A 639 11.72 2.24 9.33
CA THR A 639 10.95 2.78 10.45
C THR A 639 11.76 3.70 11.39
N PRO A 640 13.05 3.47 11.69
CA PRO A 640 13.83 4.40 12.52
C PRO A 640 13.81 5.84 12.01
N MET A 641 13.95 6.04 10.69
CA MET A 641 13.92 7.37 10.08
C MET A 641 12.55 8.03 10.21
N LEU A 642 11.46 7.29 9.98
CA LEU A 642 10.09 7.81 10.15
C LEU A 642 9.89 8.38 11.56
N PHE A 643 10.29 7.63 12.59
CA PHE A 643 10.13 8.05 13.97
C PHE A 643 11.09 9.17 14.37
N MET A 644 12.31 9.21 13.82
CA MET A 644 13.23 10.33 14.00
C MET A 644 12.65 11.62 13.40
N THR A 645 12.10 11.55 12.19
CA THR A 645 11.41 12.67 11.55
C THR A 645 10.17 13.11 12.35
N TYR A 646 9.41 12.17 12.90
CA TYR A 646 8.27 12.51 13.75
C TYR A 646 8.71 13.23 15.04
N GLY A 647 9.88 12.90 15.61
CA GLY A 647 10.47 13.67 16.71
C GLY A 647 10.74 15.13 16.33
N GLU A 648 11.26 15.36 15.11
CA GLU A 648 11.48 16.70 14.56
C GLU A 648 10.15 17.46 14.38
N VAL A 649 9.09 16.78 13.91
CA VAL A 649 7.75 17.33 13.79
C VAL A 649 7.20 17.77 15.16
N LEU A 650 7.35 16.94 16.20
CA LEU A 650 6.89 17.28 17.55
C LEU A 650 7.62 18.50 18.13
N LEU A 651 8.93 18.63 17.89
CA LEU A 651 9.67 19.84 18.26
C LEU A 651 9.12 21.08 17.56
N ALA A 652 8.95 20.99 16.24
CA ALA A 652 8.41 22.09 15.45
C ALA A 652 7.01 22.48 15.94
N GLU A 653 6.15 21.50 16.22
CA GLU A 653 4.79 21.72 16.74
C GLU A 653 4.77 22.31 18.16
N GLY A 654 5.81 22.07 18.95
CA GLY A 654 5.92 22.48 20.35
C GLY A 654 5.42 21.42 21.35
N ASP A 655 5.20 20.19 20.91
CA ASP A 655 4.77 19.07 21.75
C ASP A 655 5.97 18.33 22.38
N TYR A 656 6.73 19.09 23.17
CA TYR A 656 7.96 18.62 23.82
C TYR A 656 7.70 17.46 24.79
N SER A 657 6.58 17.51 25.50
CA SER A 657 6.20 16.49 26.48
C SER A 657 5.97 15.13 25.82
N ARG A 658 5.34 15.09 24.63
CA ARG A 658 5.14 13.86 23.89
C ARG A 658 6.44 13.27 23.37
N LEU A 659 7.34 14.10 22.84
CA LEU A 659 8.66 13.64 22.41
C LEU A 659 9.44 12.99 23.57
N ILE A 660 9.48 13.64 24.73
CA ILE A 660 10.12 13.10 25.93
C ILE A 660 9.45 11.79 26.38
N ALA A 661 8.12 11.73 26.37
CA ALA A 661 7.40 10.50 26.72
C ALA A 661 7.70 9.32 25.78
N MET A 662 8.09 9.59 24.53
CA MET A 662 8.46 8.59 23.53
C MET A 662 9.91 8.10 23.65
N GLU A 663 10.76 8.73 24.46
CA GLU A 663 12.20 8.46 24.53
C GLU A 663 12.53 6.95 24.62
N GLN A 664 11.97 6.25 25.60
CA GLN A 664 12.30 4.83 25.83
C GLN A 664 11.86 3.93 24.66
N GLU A 665 10.74 4.26 24.03
CA GLU A 665 10.25 3.54 22.86
C GLU A 665 11.15 3.75 21.65
N LEU A 666 11.54 5.00 21.39
CA LEU A 666 12.44 5.36 20.29
C LEU A 666 13.82 4.73 20.45
N ARG A 667 14.39 4.77 21.66
CA ARG A 667 15.65 4.09 21.97
C ARG A 667 15.59 2.60 21.68
N ARG A 668 14.51 1.93 22.10
CA ARG A 668 14.32 0.49 21.82
C ARG A 668 14.28 0.24 20.31
N ARG A 669 13.51 1.03 19.56
CA ARG A 669 13.40 0.91 18.10
C ARG A 669 14.73 1.10 17.40
N PHE A 670 15.51 2.12 17.76
CA PHE A 670 16.79 2.44 17.14
C PHE A 670 17.94 1.52 17.58
N SER A 671 17.70 0.66 18.57
CA SER A 671 18.65 -0.37 19.01
C SER A 671 18.45 -1.74 18.36
N ILE A 672 17.31 -2.00 17.68
CA ILE A 672 17.03 -3.29 17.02
C ILE A 672 18.13 -3.58 15.98
N TYR A 673 18.37 -2.59 15.12
CA TYR A 673 19.59 -2.46 14.36
C TYR A 673 20.25 -1.18 14.89
N PRO A 674 21.56 -1.17 15.20
CA PRO A 674 22.21 0.02 15.74
C PRO A 674 22.22 1.17 14.71
N ASN A 675 21.13 1.93 14.68
CA ASN A 675 20.89 3.08 13.79
C ASN A 675 21.39 4.36 14.46
N LEU A 676 22.72 4.47 14.62
CA LEU A 676 23.34 5.46 15.49
C LEU A 676 23.06 6.90 15.06
N LEU A 677 22.90 7.15 13.75
CA LEU A 677 22.51 8.47 13.27
C LEU A 677 21.10 8.87 13.75
N CYS A 678 20.14 7.95 13.79
CA CYS A 678 18.81 8.22 14.35
C CYS A 678 18.89 8.51 15.86
N THR A 679 19.75 7.80 16.59
CA THR A 679 20.04 8.07 17.99
C THR A 679 20.64 9.46 18.19
N LEU A 680 21.58 9.89 17.34
CA LEU A 680 22.15 11.24 17.39
C LEU A 680 21.07 12.32 17.27
N TYR A 681 20.18 12.22 16.28
CA TYR A 681 19.06 13.17 16.18
C TYR A 681 18.16 13.11 17.41
N LEU A 682 17.83 11.92 17.93
CA LEU A 682 17.01 11.81 19.14
C LEU A 682 17.63 12.52 20.34
N GLU A 683 18.94 12.38 20.57
CA GLU A 683 19.63 13.08 21.67
C GLU A 683 19.60 14.60 21.49
N VAL A 684 19.85 15.07 20.27
CA VAL A 684 19.77 16.50 19.96
C VAL A 684 18.34 17.02 20.16
N GLN A 685 17.35 16.27 19.73
CA GLN A 685 15.94 16.63 19.82
C GLN A 685 15.45 16.65 21.27
N LEU A 686 15.83 15.64 22.07
CA LEU A 686 15.54 15.60 23.51
C LEU A 686 16.23 16.74 24.27
N ALA A 687 17.47 17.08 23.90
CA ALA A 687 18.15 18.25 24.47
C ALA A 687 17.32 19.53 24.24
N GLY A 688 16.84 19.73 23.01
CA GLY A 688 15.93 20.82 22.68
C GLY A 688 14.63 20.79 23.49
N ALA A 689 13.96 19.64 23.54
CA ALA A 689 12.69 19.48 24.25
C ALA A 689 12.80 19.75 25.77
N PHE A 690 13.82 19.21 26.43
CA PHE A 690 14.05 19.45 27.86
C PHE A 690 14.39 20.92 28.15
N HIS A 691 15.17 21.56 27.27
CA HIS A 691 15.48 22.99 27.39
C HIS A 691 14.22 23.85 27.31
N GLN A 692 13.32 23.55 26.36
CA GLN A 692 12.04 24.26 26.22
C GLN A 692 11.11 24.07 27.43
N LEU A 693 11.22 22.94 28.15
CA LEU A 693 10.50 22.71 29.40
C LEU A 693 11.24 23.25 30.65
N GLY A 694 12.42 23.85 30.48
CA GLY A 694 13.21 24.45 31.56
C GLY A 694 14.09 23.48 32.36
N ASP A 695 14.18 22.21 31.96
CA ASP A 695 15.05 21.20 32.60
C ASP A 695 16.43 21.20 31.91
N ASN A 696 17.22 22.25 32.18
CA ASN A 696 18.52 22.44 31.55
C ASN A 696 19.54 21.35 31.90
N ASP A 697 19.45 20.73 33.08
CA ASP A 697 20.37 19.67 33.49
C ASP A 697 20.21 18.44 32.59
N LYS A 698 18.97 18.02 32.34
CA LYS A 698 18.70 16.94 31.37
C LYS A 698 19.03 17.37 29.95
N ALA A 699 18.71 18.61 29.57
CA ALA A 699 19.02 19.13 28.25
C ALA A 699 20.53 19.03 27.94
N LEU A 700 21.38 19.44 28.88
CA LEU A 700 22.82 19.33 28.78
C LEU A 700 23.30 17.86 28.76
N SER A 701 22.69 16.98 29.56
CA SER A 701 23.00 15.55 29.55
C SER A 701 22.75 14.91 28.18
N HIS A 702 21.60 15.22 27.55
CA HIS A 702 21.29 14.73 26.21
C HIS A 702 22.21 15.34 25.15
N LEU A 703 22.53 16.63 25.25
CA LEU A 703 23.48 17.27 24.34
C LEU A 703 24.88 16.66 24.45
N GLN A 704 25.34 16.33 25.66
CA GLN A 704 26.61 15.61 25.85
C GLN A 704 26.56 14.21 25.24
N ALA A 705 25.45 13.48 25.40
CA ALA A 705 25.27 12.18 24.75
C ALA A 705 25.30 12.27 23.22
N ALA A 706 24.72 13.35 22.64
CA ALA A 706 24.84 13.64 21.21
C ALA A 706 26.29 13.89 20.78
N PHE A 707 27.07 14.64 21.57
CA PHE A 707 28.48 14.92 21.28
C PHE A 707 29.34 13.66 21.27
N VAL A 708 29.10 12.72 22.18
CA VAL A 708 29.78 11.40 22.19
C VAL A 708 29.61 10.65 20.87
N ILE A 709 28.49 10.86 20.17
CA ILE A 709 28.22 10.23 18.88
C ILE A 709 28.79 11.06 17.72
N GLY A 710 28.55 12.37 17.72
CA GLY A 710 28.77 13.22 16.55
C GLY A 710 30.17 13.81 16.41
N GLU A 711 30.89 14.03 17.51
CA GLU A 711 32.12 14.85 17.50
C GLU A 711 33.30 14.17 16.78
N GLU A 712 33.52 12.88 17.06
CA GLU A 712 34.68 12.14 16.53
C GLU A 712 34.68 12.10 15.00
N ASP A 713 33.52 11.84 14.40
CA ASP A 713 33.30 11.84 12.95
C ASP A 713 32.91 13.21 12.37
N ARG A 714 32.87 14.25 13.22
CA ARG A 714 32.50 15.64 12.88
C ARG A 714 31.13 15.79 12.24
N LEU A 715 30.15 15.03 12.69
CA LEU A 715 28.75 15.07 12.23
C LEU A 715 28.04 16.35 12.72
N ALA A 716 28.39 17.50 12.14
CA ALA A 716 27.92 18.81 12.61
C ALA A 716 26.50 19.17 12.12
N VAL A 717 26.05 18.64 10.97
CA VAL A 717 24.74 18.99 10.39
C VAL A 717 23.53 18.65 11.28
N PRO A 718 23.44 17.47 11.93
CA PRO A 718 22.32 17.16 12.83
C PRO A 718 22.10 18.23 13.92
N PHE A 719 23.19 18.80 14.45
CA PHE A 719 23.14 19.88 15.42
C PHE A 719 22.70 21.21 14.78
N ALA A 720 23.23 21.52 13.59
CA ALA A 720 22.89 22.75 12.87
C ALA A 720 21.42 22.79 12.41
N GLU A 721 20.88 21.67 11.92
CA GLU A 721 19.46 21.55 11.53
C GLU A 721 18.51 21.72 12.72
N ASN A 722 18.97 21.40 13.94
CA ASN A 722 18.21 21.53 15.19
C ASN A 722 18.64 22.75 16.04
N ALA A 723 19.46 23.65 15.49
CA ALA A 723 20.09 24.71 16.27
C ALA A 723 19.09 25.67 16.94
N ALA A 724 17.91 25.86 16.34
CA ALA A 724 16.80 26.63 16.92
C ALA A 724 16.46 26.21 18.36
N TRP A 725 16.71 24.95 18.71
CA TRP A 725 16.37 24.37 20.01
C TRP A 725 17.56 24.26 20.97
N ILE A 726 18.77 24.12 20.44
CA ILE A 726 19.97 23.77 21.24
C ILE A 726 21.03 24.86 21.30
N ARG A 727 20.95 25.92 20.48
CA ARG A 727 22.00 26.95 20.39
C ARG A 727 22.38 27.57 21.74
N PRO A 728 21.44 27.89 22.66
CA PRO A 728 21.79 28.40 23.99
C PRO A 728 22.60 27.41 24.84
N LEU A 729 22.42 26.10 24.61
CA LEU A 729 23.12 25.03 25.34
C LEU A 729 24.55 24.84 24.84
N LEU A 730 24.80 25.06 23.53
CA LEU A 730 26.15 24.92 22.94
C LEU A 730 27.19 25.81 23.63
N GLY A 731 26.79 27.01 24.06
CA GLY A 731 27.67 27.92 24.82
C GLY A 731 28.03 27.41 26.22
N GLN A 732 27.18 26.57 26.82
CA GLN A 732 27.39 26.05 28.18
C GLN A 732 28.32 24.84 28.22
N ILE A 733 28.37 24.05 27.14
CA ILE A 733 29.31 22.93 26.97
C ILE A 733 30.62 23.35 26.29
N LEU A 734 30.81 24.65 26.05
CA LEU A 734 31.99 25.20 25.39
C LEU A 734 33.24 25.01 26.26
N SER A 735 33.89 23.87 26.11
CA SER A 735 35.23 23.58 26.66
C SER A 735 36.29 23.76 25.57
N MET A 736 37.57 23.88 25.97
CA MET A 736 38.66 23.90 24.99
C MET A 736 38.72 22.62 24.14
N ALA A 737 38.24 21.49 24.66
CA ALA A 737 38.21 20.23 23.93
C ALA A 737 37.17 20.24 22.80
N HIS A 738 35.96 20.75 23.07
CA HIS A 738 34.85 20.75 22.11
C HIS A 738 34.82 21.95 21.16
N ARG A 739 35.64 22.97 21.43
CA ARG A 739 35.63 24.25 20.71
C ARG A 739 35.64 24.10 19.17
N PRO A 740 36.52 23.30 18.54
CA PRO A 740 36.55 23.22 17.08
C PRO A 740 35.24 22.69 16.48
N PHE A 741 34.62 21.70 17.12
CA PHE A 741 33.38 21.12 16.66
C PHE A 741 32.20 22.06 16.90
N ILE A 742 32.14 22.74 18.05
CA ILE A 742 31.11 23.76 18.33
C ILE A 742 31.22 24.92 17.33
N GLU A 743 32.42 25.41 17.02
CA GLU A 743 32.64 26.46 16.02
C GLU A 743 32.14 26.05 14.63
N GLN A 744 32.33 24.78 14.26
CA GLN A 744 31.80 24.22 13.02
C GLN A 744 30.26 24.17 13.02
N ILE A 745 29.64 23.70 14.10
CA ILE A 745 28.18 23.67 14.27
C ILE A 745 27.61 25.10 14.16
N LEU A 746 28.20 26.06 14.87
CA LEU A 746 27.76 27.46 14.85
C LEU A 746 27.89 28.08 13.46
N LYS A 747 28.99 27.83 12.74
CA LYS A 747 29.16 28.29 11.36
C LYS A 747 28.08 27.75 10.41
N LEU A 748 27.70 26.49 10.57
CA LEU A 748 26.62 25.88 9.78
C LEU A 748 25.24 26.41 10.20
N THR A 749 25.05 26.66 11.49
CA THR A 749 23.85 27.27 12.07
C THR A 749 23.64 28.67 11.50
N ASP A 750 24.66 29.53 11.58
CA ASP A 750 24.61 30.90 11.05
C ASP A 750 24.27 30.87 9.56
N LYS A 751 24.89 29.97 8.79
CA LYS A 751 24.57 29.80 7.37
C LYS A 751 23.11 29.39 7.11
N LEU A 752 22.53 28.53 7.94
CA LEU A 752 21.14 28.09 7.81
C LEU A 752 20.16 29.18 8.27
N GLU A 753 20.46 29.88 9.36
CA GLU A 753 19.64 30.98 9.86
C GLU A 753 19.67 32.19 8.90
N ASP A 754 20.84 32.55 8.36
CA ASP A 754 20.98 33.62 7.37
C ASP A 754 20.10 33.35 6.16
N THR A 755 20.03 32.09 5.69
CA THR A 755 19.18 31.72 4.55
C THR A 755 17.69 31.71 4.92
N MET A 756 17.35 31.37 6.17
CA MET A 756 15.97 31.47 6.66
C MET A 756 15.51 32.93 6.82
N LEU A 757 16.36 33.80 7.35
CA LEU A 757 16.09 35.23 7.58
C LEU A 757 16.03 36.02 6.26
N ALA A 758 17.01 35.83 5.36
CA ALA A 758 17.06 36.52 4.07
C ALA A 758 15.81 36.29 3.20
N LYS A 759 15.06 35.20 3.44
CA LYS A 759 13.85 34.85 2.69
C LYS A 759 12.54 35.08 3.46
N ALA A 760 12.56 35.15 4.79
CA ALA A 760 11.44 35.75 5.55
C ALA A 760 11.21 37.21 5.10
N GLU A 761 12.29 37.90 4.71
CA GLU A 761 12.25 39.25 4.12
C GLU A 761 11.75 39.29 2.66
N ASP A 762 11.91 38.20 1.89
CA ASP A 762 11.48 38.07 0.49
C ASP A 762 10.03 37.54 0.38
N THR A 763 9.56 36.72 1.32
CA THR A 763 8.14 36.29 1.42
C THR A 763 7.19 37.42 1.86
N GLN A 764 7.73 38.54 2.35
CA GLN A 764 7.00 39.77 2.64
C GLN A 764 6.94 40.74 1.46
N ARG A 765 7.60 40.42 0.34
CA ARG A 765 7.56 41.22 -0.87
C ARG A 765 6.16 41.15 -1.50
N PRO A 766 5.45 42.28 -1.67
CA PRO A 766 4.16 42.28 -2.33
C PRO A 766 4.28 41.80 -3.79
N GLU A 767 3.28 41.08 -4.28
CA GLU A 767 3.22 40.68 -5.70
C GLU A 767 3.39 41.89 -6.62
N GLY A 768 4.24 41.74 -7.64
CA GLY A 768 4.53 42.79 -8.62
C GLY A 768 5.74 43.68 -8.30
N PHE A 769 6.43 43.49 -7.18
CA PHE A 769 7.71 44.17 -6.88
C PHE A 769 8.93 43.35 -7.32
N THR A 770 9.89 44.00 -7.97
CA THR A 770 11.21 43.42 -8.25
C THR A 770 12.11 43.48 -7.01
N ASP A 771 13.15 42.64 -6.94
CA ASP A 771 14.07 42.56 -5.79
C ASP A 771 14.72 43.92 -5.48
N ASN A 772 15.11 44.65 -6.53
CA ASN A 772 15.69 45.99 -6.42
C ASN A 772 14.68 47.04 -5.95
N GLU A 773 13.42 46.97 -6.42
CA GLU A 773 12.37 47.88 -5.96
C GLU A 773 12.01 47.63 -4.49
N TRP A 774 11.94 46.37 -4.08
CA TRP A 774 11.64 46.02 -2.69
C TRP A 774 12.75 46.46 -1.74
N THR A 775 14.00 46.23 -2.12
CA THR A 775 15.17 46.64 -1.31
C THR A 775 15.25 48.17 -1.19
N VAL A 776 15.05 48.90 -2.30
CA VAL A 776 15.00 50.38 -2.28
C VAL A 776 13.83 50.90 -1.43
N ALA A 777 12.66 50.25 -1.47
CA ALA A 777 11.50 50.62 -0.64
C ALA A 777 11.80 50.48 0.86
N ARG A 778 12.45 49.38 1.27
CA ARG A 778 12.84 49.14 2.66
C ARG A 778 13.88 50.13 3.16
N PHE A 779 14.95 50.37 2.41
CA PHE A 779 15.95 51.36 2.80
C PHE A 779 15.37 52.78 2.91
N ALA A 780 14.46 53.15 2.01
CA ALA A 780 13.77 54.43 2.09
C ALA A 780 12.84 54.54 3.31
N ALA A 781 12.21 53.43 3.73
CA ALA A 781 11.37 53.36 4.92
C ALA A 781 12.19 53.37 6.23
N SER A 782 13.41 52.82 6.21
CA SER A 782 14.41 52.93 7.29
C SER A 782 15.10 54.30 7.36
N ARG A 783 14.58 55.30 6.63
CA ARG A 783 15.04 56.70 6.62
C ARG A 783 16.43 56.95 6.04
N LEU A 784 17.00 56.02 5.29
CA LEU A 784 18.20 56.30 4.51
C LEU A 784 17.90 57.34 3.43
N SER A 785 18.84 58.27 3.23
CA SER A 785 18.83 59.24 2.15
C SER A 785 19.05 58.56 0.79
N ASN A 786 18.68 59.23 -0.30
CA ASN A 786 18.87 58.64 -1.63
C ASN A 786 20.35 58.37 -1.96
N ARG A 787 21.26 59.11 -1.32
CA ARG A 787 22.70 58.93 -1.46
C ARG A 787 23.19 57.67 -0.73
N GLU A 788 22.78 57.48 0.51
CA GLU A 788 23.11 56.27 1.28
C GLU A 788 22.53 55.02 0.60
N ILE A 789 21.30 55.08 0.10
CA ILE A 789 20.70 53.98 -0.67
C ILE A 789 21.49 53.69 -1.95
N ALA A 790 22.01 54.73 -2.61
CA ALA A 790 22.79 54.59 -3.83
C ALA A 790 24.16 53.95 -3.54
N GLU A 791 24.81 54.35 -2.46
CA GLU A 791 26.07 53.78 -1.99
C GLU A 791 25.89 52.30 -1.59
N GLU A 792 24.83 51.95 -0.86
CA GLU A 792 24.57 50.58 -0.39
C GLU A 792 24.19 49.62 -1.53
N MET A 793 23.48 50.11 -2.55
CA MET A 793 23.01 49.32 -3.69
C MET A 793 23.95 49.34 -4.89
N GLY A 794 25.06 50.10 -4.83
CA GLY A 794 25.94 50.32 -5.99
C GLY A 794 25.26 51.03 -7.17
N PHE A 795 24.27 51.89 -6.88
CA PHE A 795 23.49 52.63 -7.87
C PHE A 795 23.91 54.11 -7.94
N SER A 796 23.44 54.84 -8.95
CA SER A 796 23.48 56.32 -8.92
C SER A 796 22.28 56.86 -8.12
N GLU A 797 22.42 58.03 -7.49
CA GLU A 797 21.29 58.70 -6.81
C GLU A 797 20.09 58.93 -7.76
N GLY A 798 20.34 59.14 -9.05
CA GLY A 798 19.31 59.25 -10.08
C GLY A 798 18.54 57.94 -10.30
N THR A 799 19.24 56.82 -10.27
CA THR A 799 18.66 55.46 -10.36
C THR A 799 17.79 55.16 -9.14
N VAL A 800 18.22 55.53 -7.93
CA VAL A 800 17.42 55.39 -6.71
C VAL A 800 16.13 56.22 -6.79
N LYS A 801 16.18 57.45 -7.31
CA LYS A 801 14.98 58.27 -7.55
C LYS A 801 14.01 57.62 -8.51
N GLN A 802 14.50 56.99 -9.58
CA GLN A 802 13.66 56.26 -10.54
C GLN A 802 12.97 55.06 -9.90
N TYR A 803 13.70 54.27 -9.10
CA TYR A 803 13.10 53.16 -8.33
C TYR A 803 12.04 53.66 -7.36
N LEU A 804 12.31 54.71 -6.58
CA LEU A 804 11.34 55.28 -5.64
C LEU A 804 10.08 55.78 -6.34
N ASN A 805 10.18 56.42 -7.51
CA ASN A 805 9.02 56.85 -8.28
C ASN A 805 8.16 55.66 -8.75
N ARG A 806 8.79 54.55 -9.18
CA ARG A 806 8.08 53.32 -9.56
C ARG A 806 7.41 52.67 -8.35
N ILE A 807 8.10 52.58 -7.22
CA ILE A 807 7.58 52.05 -5.95
C ILE A 807 6.36 52.86 -5.50
N TYR A 808 6.47 54.19 -5.46
CA TYR A 808 5.35 55.05 -5.08
C TYR A 808 4.17 54.94 -6.05
N GLY A 809 4.44 54.75 -7.35
CA GLY A 809 3.41 54.50 -8.35
C GLY A 809 2.67 53.17 -8.13
N LYS A 810 3.40 52.09 -7.83
CA LYS A 810 2.84 50.76 -7.53
C LYS A 810 2.03 50.74 -6.22
N LEU A 811 2.40 51.55 -5.24
CA LEU A 811 1.70 51.66 -3.95
C LEU A 811 0.62 52.75 -3.93
N HIS A 812 0.35 53.42 -5.05
CA HIS A 812 -0.60 54.53 -5.15
C HIS A 812 -0.36 55.63 -4.09
N LEU A 813 0.92 55.94 -3.82
CA LEU A 813 1.32 56.93 -2.83
C LEU A 813 1.41 58.33 -3.44
N ASP A 814 0.44 59.19 -3.07
CA ASP A 814 0.36 60.59 -3.47
C ASP A 814 0.92 61.57 -2.41
N GLY A 815 1.43 62.72 -2.86
CA GLY A 815 1.98 63.79 -2.01
C GLY A 815 3.41 64.23 -2.38
N ASP A 816 4.04 65.04 -1.53
CA ASP A 816 5.46 65.39 -1.68
C ASP A 816 6.40 64.24 -1.23
N ALA A 817 7.69 64.30 -1.59
CA ALA A 817 8.63 63.20 -1.35
C ALA A 817 8.77 62.82 0.14
N ARG A 818 8.58 63.78 1.05
CA ARG A 818 8.67 63.58 2.50
C ARG A 818 7.44 62.84 3.04
N ASN A 819 6.25 63.19 2.56
CA ASN A 819 5.02 62.49 2.91
C ASN A 819 4.94 61.09 2.30
N LYS A 820 5.44 60.89 1.06
CA LYS A 820 5.51 59.56 0.44
C LYS A 820 6.42 58.60 1.21
N ARG A 821 7.61 59.06 1.65
CA ARG A 821 8.50 58.26 2.52
C ARG A 821 7.84 57.89 3.84
N ARG A 822 7.16 58.84 4.49
CA ARG A 822 6.48 58.60 5.77
C ARG A 822 5.34 57.59 5.64
N ARG A 823 4.53 57.68 4.58
CA ARG A 823 3.46 56.71 4.31
C ARG A 823 4.00 55.33 3.95
N LEU A 824 5.12 55.26 3.23
CA LEU A 824 5.83 54.01 2.96
C LEU A 824 6.34 53.36 4.27
N GLU A 825 6.88 54.17 5.19
CA GLU A 825 7.28 53.73 6.54
C GLU A 825 6.06 53.20 7.35
N GLU A 826 4.92 53.88 7.30
CA GLU A 826 3.69 53.47 7.99
C GLU A 826 3.09 52.17 7.41
N LEU A 827 3.07 52.00 6.08
CA LEU A 827 2.60 50.78 5.40
C LEU A 827 3.48 49.56 5.74
N LEU A 828 4.79 49.74 5.76
CA LEU A 828 5.72 48.66 6.11
C LEU A 828 5.67 48.32 7.61
N LYS A 829 5.29 49.26 8.48
CA LYS A 829 5.08 49.00 9.92
C LYS A 829 3.76 48.30 10.24
N GLN A 830 2.75 48.36 9.38
CA GLN A 830 1.42 47.74 9.57
C GLN A 830 1.27 46.35 8.94
N SER A 831 2.20 45.97 8.06
CA SER A 831 2.41 44.57 7.64
C SER A 831 2.92 43.74 8.85
N PRO A 832 2.89 42.39 8.88
CA PRO A 832 3.25 41.53 10.04
C PRO A 832 4.69 41.68 10.59
N LEU A 833 5.42 42.70 10.15
CA LEU A 833 6.76 43.13 10.49
C LEU A 833 6.97 43.52 11.97
N ALA A 834 5.92 43.71 12.79
CA ALA A 834 6.08 44.03 14.21
C ALA A 834 6.03 42.81 15.16
N ALA A 835 5.67 41.61 14.67
CA ALA A 835 5.48 40.43 15.51
C ALA A 835 6.70 39.49 15.55
N VAL A 836 7.65 39.61 14.61
CA VAL A 836 8.81 38.71 14.51
C VAL A 836 10.04 39.22 15.29
N SER A 837 10.07 40.49 15.71
CA SER A 837 11.17 41.03 16.54
C SER A 837 10.94 40.83 18.06
N LYS A 838 9.98 40.00 18.46
CA LYS A 838 9.70 39.65 19.85
C LYS A 838 9.34 38.16 19.95
N LEU A 839 10.31 37.33 19.64
CA LEU A 839 10.47 36.07 20.38
C LEU A 839 11.45 36.35 21.54
N PRO A 840 11.22 35.81 22.75
CA PRO A 840 12.14 35.97 23.88
C PRO A 840 13.56 35.52 23.58
#